data_AF-A0A5J4YEI1-F1
#
_entry.id   AF-A0A5J4YEI1-F1
#
_cell.length_a   1.000
_cell.length_b   1.000
_cell.length_c   1.000
_cell.angle_alpha   90.00
_cell.angle_beta   90.00
_cell.angle_gamma   90.00
#
_symmetry.space_group_name_H-M   'P 1'
#
loop_
_entity.id
_entity.type
_entity.pdbx_description
1 polymer ?
#
loop_
_entity_poly.entity_id
_entity_poly.type
_entity_poly.pdbx_seq_one_letter_code
_entity_poly.pdbx_strand_id
1 'polypeptide(L)'
;MIVTRSTFDNNSAVYGGAMYTSGIGYADIQACTFRNNIAYQGVGGAVYLDGLSGRYTSALLADSAFIHNYVPADGAADEFFEDGLDSLTLQTSCSGALLHYCSCVGIWNCTFWNNFGSGLCLDNIAGLCDDPAYRSDYPDPLYGILFNRSVLSSQGSSFVTEFVLATVSVDVRASKFINNEAHSFDQSLFYRFQNGLKSIGDDRGGGGIFVNLVQYALFADCIFKDNNAIQGGGMYLDGCTAIFIWNSIFDNTTAMGSGGAIASVNGHDTGVIVGASTIQNSWARSGAGFYGGAGSSLTMTNGTSMVNNSAVSYGGAIHCVNCQEVTAEFGASLASNKAGEAGGACYCDGCVLFQLSNATLQKNSAGYGGGVVLADDDATWTLANITLSNFIDNTALIGDGGSVSVTGGITLLDKNTFLRSSAAARGGAVMYVQKCIDIGSFIGVEWGSGSSVEDPTNGVKFQLPDPLTVLASVGLDAEFLTQNKGQCSYLQDQQSKYIDNVAQYAGGIMYSTDQGSLNITCKEHAIADNGSLDCGLPSWGGNNIGKYGYGPLIAFPPARVDTDLPSKLTYVSNGVSKLSITAQVSDEAGTHITTGTGNQAPLRASISVKTLMMPPYDSPAPILQGQTQAEADESGVMRIDDMILSAIPGDYALAVTLPDYPQANWPLGYWVPDMSKPCFTSWHLRLSLPLGVPLLVLVCVGIPLLPYLLLAPYKTQLQTPAVKIRIGFIYRSYKPDFWYWDSVVLVQTLALATAQVFATALNSYFQLTVMLMILMVGGVALPHFQPFKSSQSQRVQVLGLFTVTATATGSLYFLDSGKVASHAGLNAVGILLLLLNVAYLLLVALLLAVAAGEFAKAHLGKRCSKLITTAENIKHAMYAWLSKPFARQYPHRELALAAQNSVDAAFADEAQL
;
A
#
# COMPACT_ATOMS: atom_id res chain seq x y z
N MET A 1 -19.09 16.80 42.17
CA MET A 1 -18.76 15.63 43.01
C MET A 1 -17.34 15.79 43.49
N ILE A 2 -17.09 15.64 44.79
CA ILE A 2 -15.74 15.70 45.36
C ILE A 2 -15.53 14.45 46.21
N VAL A 3 -14.52 13.65 45.89
CA VAL A 3 -14.15 12.41 46.58
C VAL A 3 -12.67 12.50 46.93
N THR A 4 -12.36 12.49 48.22
CA THR A 4 -10.96 12.59 48.67
C THR A 4 -10.61 11.50 49.67
N ARG A 5 -9.34 11.07 49.65
CA ARG A 5 -8.74 10.19 50.69
C ARG A 5 -9.57 8.92 50.96
N SER A 6 -10.06 8.30 49.90
CA SER A 6 -10.99 7.15 49.97
C SER A 6 -10.41 5.91 49.29
N THR A 7 -10.88 4.73 49.69
CA THR A 7 -10.47 3.45 49.09
C THR A 7 -11.68 2.66 48.63
N PHE A 8 -11.65 2.23 47.37
CA PHE A 8 -12.67 1.42 46.71
C PHE A 8 -12.03 0.08 46.30
N ASP A 9 -12.28 -0.98 47.07
CA ASP A 9 -11.65 -2.30 46.89
C ASP A 9 -12.71 -3.36 46.57
N ASN A 10 -12.49 -4.13 45.50
CA ASN A 10 -13.33 -5.27 45.06
C ASN A 10 -14.80 -4.92 44.79
N ASN A 11 -15.08 -3.75 44.21
CA ASN A 11 -16.42 -3.39 43.78
C ASN A 11 -16.71 -3.95 42.38
N SER A 12 -17.98 -4.24 42.10
CA SER A 12 -18.41 -4.70 40.79
C SER A 12 -19.71 -4.02 40.38
N ALA A 13 -19.75 -3.47 39.18
CA ALA A 13 -20.91 -2.80 38.63
C ALA A 13 -21.06 -3.08 37.13
N VAL A 14 -22.18 -2.65 36.54
CA VAL A 14 -22.36 -2.70 35.08
C VAL A 14 -21.40 -1.72 34.40
N TYR A 15 -21.35 -0.50 34.91
CA TYR A 15 -20.48 0.59 34.48
C TYR A 15 -19.75 1.15 35.68
N GLY A 16 -18.47 1.56 35.53
CA GLY A 16 -17.77 2.23 36.62
C GLY A 16 -17.68 1.34 37.85
N GLY A 17 -16.85 0.29 37.82
CA GLY A 17 -16.87 -0.79 38.82
C GLY A 17 -16.87 -0.31 40.27
N ALA A 18 -16.23 0.83 40.56
CA ALA A 18 -16.35 1.56 41.81
C ALA A 18 -17.24 2.82 41.72
N MET A 19 -17.17 3.56 40.61
CA MET A 19 -17.84 4.85 40.46
C MET A 19 -18.28 5.11 39.03
N TYR A 20 -19.55 5.46 38.86
CA TYR A 20 -20.12 5.96 37.61
C TYR A 20 -20.87 7.27 37.86
N THR A 21 -20.65 8.26 37.00
CA THR A 21 -21.41 9.52 37.01
C THR A 21 -21.78 9.92 35.59
N SER A 22 -22.99 10.46 35.41
CA SER A 22 -23.43 11.05 34.14
C SER A 22 -24.00 12.45 34.35
N GLY A 23 -23.64 13.39 33.47
CA GLY A 23 -24.23 14.74 33.43
C GLY A 23 -23.90 15.65 34.62
N ILE A 24 -22.75 15.45 35.25
CA ILE A 24 -22.26 16.26 36.37
C ILE A 24 -21.45 17.46 35.89
N GLY A 25 -21.56 18.62 36.56
CA GLY A 25 -20.79 19.81 36.17
C GLY A 25 -19.28 19.71 36.47
N TYR A 26 -18.93 19.04 37.57
CA TYR A 26 -17.55 18.93 38.06
C TYR A 26 -17.35 17.63 38.84
N ALA A 27 -16.25 16.92 38.58
CA ALA A 27 -15.75 15.76 39.31
C ALA A 27 -14.33 16.02 39.83
N ASP A 28 -14.10 15.78 41.11
CA ASP A 28 -12.80 15.95 41.75
C ASP A 28 -12.48 14.71 42.59
N ILE A 29 -11.46 13.97 42.20
CA ILE A 29 -11.04 12.71 42.82
C ILE A 29 -9.58 12.85 43.23
N GLN A 30 -9.33 12.92 44.55
CA GLN A 30 -8.00 13.19 45.08
C GLN A 30 -7.57 12.18 46.13
N ALA A 31 -6.29 11.77 46.09
CA ALA A 31 -5.72 10.86 47.08
C ALA A 31 -6.55 9.58 47.29
N CYS A 32 -7.15 9.04 46.21
CA CYS A 32 -8.01 7.87 46.26
C CYS A 32 -7.30 6.61 45.78
N THR A 33 -7.75 5.43 46.22
CA THR A 33 -7.26 4.14 45.73
C THR A 33 -8.41 3.29 45.22
N PHE A 34 -8.34 2.86 43.97
CA PHE A 34 -9.29 1.99 43.29
C PHE A 34 -8.60 0.66 42.99
N ARG A 35 -8.95 -0.39 43.73
CA ARG A 35 -8.32 -1.69 43.61
C ARG A 35 -9.31 -2.81 43.27
N ASN A 36 -8.95 -3.68 42.33
CA ASN A 36 -9.70 -4.90 41.99
C ASN A 36 -11.17 -4.63 41.61
N ASN A 37 -11.49 -3.49 41.00
CA ASN A 37 -12.86 -3.18 40.61
C ASN A 37 -13.17 -3.75 39.22
N ILE A 38 -14.42 -4.17 39.02
CA ILE A 38 -14.88 -4.86 37.81
C ILE A 38 -16.07 -4.12 37.19
N ALA A 39 -15.99 -3.82 35.89
CA ALA A 39 -17.12 -3.34 35.10
C ALA A 39 -17.51 -4.36 34.03
N TYR A 40 -18.74 -4.89 34.06
CA TYR A 40 -19.15 -6.03 33.22
C TYR A 40 -19.50 -5.68 31.77
N GLN A 41 -19.81 -4.42 31.44
CA GLN A 41 -20.21 -4.03 30.06
C GLN A 41 -19.13 -3.30 29.26
N GLY A 42 -17.86 -3.44 29.63
CA GLY A 42 -16.78 -2.85 28.81
C GLY A 42 -16.38 -1.42 29.17
N VAL A 43 -17.09 -0.74 30.09
CA VAL A 43 -16.99 0.72 30.24
C VAL A 43 -16.55 1.13 31.66
N GLY A 44 -15.30 1.60 31.77
CA GLY A 44 -14.68 2.20 32.96
C GLY A 44 -14.54 1.24 34.15
N GLY A 45 -13.56 0.34 34.09
CA GLY A 45 -13.38 -0.74 35.07
C GLY A 45 -13.38 -0.30 36.54
N ALA A 46 -12.77 0.84 36.90
CA ALA A 46 -12.98 1.45 38.22
C ALA A 46 -13.87 2.69 38.18
N VAL A 47 -13.51 3.66 37.34
CA VAL A 47 -14.19 4.96 37.29
C VAL A 47 -14.68 5.22 35.87
N TYR A 48 -15.95 5.60 35.74
CA TYR A 48 -16.52 6.10 34.51
C TYR A 48 -17.17 7.47 34.74
N LEU A 49 -16.58 8.50 34.13
CA LEU A 49 -17.12 9.86 34.11
C LEU A 49 -17.68 10.13 32.71
N ASP A 50 -19.00 10.28 32.63
CA ASP A 50 -19.74 10.52 31.40
C ASP A 50 -20.30 11.95 31.40
N GLY A 51 -19.74 12.81 30.55
CA GLY A 51 -20.25 14.14 30.30
C GLY A 51 -21.51 14.09 29.42
N LEU A 52 -22.38 15.08 29.56
CA LEU A 52 -23.49 15.27 28.62
C LEU A 52 -23.05 16.27 27.54
N SER A 53 -23.23 15.91 26.26
CA SER A 53 -23.00 16.83 25.15
C SER A 53 -23.77 18.15 25.37
N GLY A 54 -23.05 19.28 25.34
CA GLY A 54 -23.60 20.61 25.61
C GLY A 54 -23.69 21.02 27.09
N ARG A 55 -23.22 20.19 28.04
CA ARG A 55 -23.03 20.58 29.45
C ARG A 55 -21.56 20.52 29.83
N TYR A 56 -21.06 21.61 30.40
CA TYR A 56 -19.69 21.69 30.90
C TYR A 56 -19.46 20.63 31.98
N THR A 57 -18.63 19.64 31.67
CA THR A 57 -18.24 18.59 32.61
C THR A 57 -16.73 18.59 32.72
N SER A 58 -16.20 18.95 33.87
CA SER A 58 -14.76 18.93 34.13
C SER A 58 -14.39 17.87 35.15
N ALA A 59 -13.23 17.27 34.97
CA ALA A 59 -12.74 16.18 35.80
C ALA A 59 -11.30 16.44 36.24
N LEU A 60 -11.07 16.31 37.54
CA LEU A 60 -9.75 16.34 38.16
C LEU A 60 -9.49 15.00 38.85
N LEU A 61 -8.41 14.31 38.45
CA LEU A 61 -7.90 13.12 39.13
C LEU A 61 -6.48 13.42 39.64
N ALA A 62 -6.31 13.49 40.96
CA ALA A 62 -5.02 13.82 41.56
C ALA A 62 -4.57 12.80 42.61
N ASP A 63 -3.27 12.52 42.67
CA ASP A 63 -2.63 11.68 43.70
C ASP A 63 -3.31 10.31 43.92
N SER A 64 -3.93 9.75 42.87
CA SER A 64 -4.81 8.59 42.99
C SER A 64 -4.23 7.35 42.30
N ALA A 65 -4.59 6.16 42.80
CA ALA A 65 -4.08 4.89 42.29
C ALA A 65 -5.21 3.99 41.77
N PHE A 66 -5.02 3.44 40.57
CA PHE A 66 -5.92 2.51 39.87
C PHE A 66 -5.17 1.20 39.65
N ILE A 67 -5.48 0.20 40.45
CA ILE A 67 -4.67 -1.02 40.60
C ILE A 67 -5.52 -2.26 40.32
N HIS A 68 -5.09 -3.13 39.39
CA HIS A 68 -5.74 -4.42 39.11
C HIS A 68 -7.23 -4.31 38.79
N ASN A 69 -7.67 -3.22 38.17
CA ASN A 69 -9.06 -3.12 37.73
C ASN A 69 -9.23 -3.89 36.42
N TYR A 70 -10.43 -4.42 36.21
CA TYR A 70 -10.68 -5.45 35.22
C TYR A 70 -11.96 -5.19 34.45
N VAL A 71 -11.90 -5.39 33.15
CA VAL A 71 -13.06 -5.40 32.26
C VAL A 71 -13.09 -6.75 31.55
N PRO A 72 -14.14 -7.58 31.75
CA PRO A 72 -14.23 -8.88 31.09
C PRO A 72 -14.36 -8.75 29.57
N ALA A 73 -13.61 -9.58 28.83
CA ALA A 73 -13.64 -9.60 27.36
C ALA A 73 -15.03 -9.95 26.77
N ASP A 74 -15.85 -10.70 27.52
CA ASP A 74 -17.20 -11.14 27.10
C ASP A 74 -18.30 -10.08 27.32
N GLY A 75 -17.93 -8.87 27.76
CA GLY A 75 -18.84 -7.78 28.12
C GLY A 75 -19.22 -6.82 26.99
N ALA A 76 -18.62 -6.93 25.80
CA ALA A 76 -19.02 -6.16 24.63
C ALA A 76 -20.43 -6.63 24.22
N ALA A 77 -21.41 -5.81 24.53
CA ALA A 77 -22.84 -6.12 24.47
C ALA A 77 -23.26 -6.70 23.11
N ASP A 78 -23.53 -8.02 23.09
CA ASP A 78 -24.25 -8.66 21.99
C ASP A 78 -25.76 -8.82 22.27
N GLU A 79 -26.31 -8.40 23.43
CA GLU A 79 -27.72 -8.71 23.75
C GLU A 79 -28.61 -7.66 24.44
N PHE A 80 -28.19 -6.44 24.79
CA PHE A 80 -29.11 -5.51 25.50
C PHE A 80 -28.91 -4.03 25.18
N PHE A 81 -29.41 -3.52 24.04
CA PHE A 81 -29.90 -2.14 23.92
C PHE A 81 -30.92 -2.02 22.76
N GLU A 82 -32.22 -2.15 23.09
CA GLU A 82 -33.29 -1.46 22.36
C GLU A 82 -33.34 -0.03 22.92
N ASP A 83 -32.86 0.95 22.15
CA ASP A 83 -33.22 2.38 22.15
C ASP A 83 -32.02 3.29 21.82
N GLY A 84 -31.79 3.54 20.52
CA GLY A 84 -31.40 4.86 19.99
C GLY A 84 -30.05 5.52 20.35
N LEU A 85 -29.07 4.83 20.94
CA LEU A 85 -27.71 5.36 21.17
C LEU A 85 -26.69 4.75 20.18
N ASP A 86 -26.75 5.18 18.92
CA ASP A 86 -25.93 4.69 17.78
C ASP A 86 -24.43 5.12 17.81
N SER A 87 -23.76 5.26 18.96
CA SER A 87 -22.35 5.71 18.94
C SER A 87 -21.38 5.16 19.99
N LEU A 88 -21.79 4.33 20.96
CA LEU A 88 -20.86 3.69 21.90
C LEU A 88 -20.17 2.46 21.27
N THR A 89 -19.47 2.65 20.15
CA THR A 89 -18.55 1.66 19.56
C THR A 89 -17.17 1.70 20.23
N LEU A 90 -17.07 2.12 21.50
CA LEU A 90 -15.88 1.95 22.31
C LEU A 90 -15.74 0.47 22.69
N GLN A 91 -15.29 -0.34 21.73
CA GLN A 91 -14.84 -1.73 21.96
C GLN A 91 -13.51 -1.80 22.76
N THR A 92 -13.02 -0.69 23.30
CA THR A 92 -11.79 -0.64 24.10
C THR A 92 -12.08 -1.02 25.55
N SER A 93 -11.39 -2.05 26.04
CA SER A 93 -11.44 -2.50 27.43
C SER A 93 -10.83 -1.44 28.37
N CYS A 94 -11.56 -0.37 28.71
CA CYS A 94 -11.05 0.70 29.58
C CYS A 94 -11.17 0.30 31.04
N SER A 95 -10.06 -0.06 31.67
CA SER A 95 -10.08 -0.76 32.96
C SER A 95 -9.79 0.12 34.17
N GLY A 96 -8.90 1.11 34.07
CA GLY A 96 -8.68 2.04 35.19
C GLY A 96 -9.76 3.12 35.24
N ALA A 97 -9.60 4.18 34.46
CA ALA A 97 -10.56 5.27 34.37
C ALA A 97 -10.97 5.56 32.93
N LEU A 98 -12.26 5.83 32.70
CA LEU A 98 -12.78 6.35 31.44
C LEU A 98 -13.40 7.72 31.68
N LEU A 99 -12.95 8.70 30.89
CA LEU A 99 -13.51 10.04 30.84
C LEU A 99 -14.04 10.31 29.43
N HIS A 100 -15.34 10.49 29.34
CA HIS A 100 -16.08 10.56 28.09
C HIS A 100 -16.90 11.85 28.05
N TYR A 101 -16.92 12.56 26.91
CA TYR A 101 -17.65 13.83 26.74
C TYR A 101 -17.35 14.90 27.80
N CYS A 102 -16.16 14.85 28.41
CA CYS A 102 -15.71 15.88 29.32
C CYS A 102 -15.25 17.11 28.54
N SER A 103 -15.46 18.31 29.08
CA SER A 103 -14.90 19.54 28.53
C SER A 103 -13.43 19.69 28.91
N CYS A 104 -13.10 19.47 30.18
CA CYS A 104 -11.76 19.68 30.73
C CYS A 104 -11.32 18.52 31.61
N VAL A 105 -10.16 17.95 31.32
CA VAL A 105 -9.61 16.83 32.08
C VAL A 105 -8.21 17.15 32.58
N GLY A 106 -8.07 17.22 33.91
CA GLY A 106 -6.79 17.35 34.59
C GLY A 106 -6.43 16.07 35.32
N ILE A 107 -5.23 15.55 35.11
CA ILE A 107 -4.72 14.37 35.82
C ILE A 107 -3.33 14.67 36.35
N TRP A 108 -3.09 14.50 37.65
CA TRP A 108 -1.78 14.74 38.23
C TRP A 108 -1.38 13.65 39.22
N ASN A 109 -0.17 13.10 39.04
CA ASN A 109 0.46 12.18 39.97
C ASN A 109 -0.39 10.93 40.24
N CYS A 110 -1.09 10.45 39.21
CA CYS A 110 -1.89 9.25 39.28
C CYS A 110 -1.08 8.02 38.83
N THR A 111 -1.39 6.86 39.39
CA THR A 111 -0.77 5.58 39.02
C THR A 111 -1.81 4.59 38.53
N PHE A 112 -1.66 4.11 37.29
CA PHE A 112 -2.46 3.07 36.66
C PHE A 112 -1.59 1.83 36.51
N TRP A 113 -1.80 0.83 37.37
CA TRP A 113 -0.92 -0.31 37.50
C TRP A 113 -1.65 -1.65 37.40
N ASN A 114 -1.13 -2.55 36.56
CA ASN A 114 -1.62 -3.92 36.39
C ASN A 114 -3.11 -4.01 36.03
N ASN A 115 -3.66 -3.05 35.29
CA ASN A 115 -5.06 -3.14 34.89
C ASN A 115 -5.20 -4.03 33.64
N PHE A 116 -6.29 -4.80 33.60
CA PHE A 116 -6.61 -5.67 32.48
C PHE A 116 -7.55 -4.93 31.53
N GLY A 117 -6.93 -4.28 30.57
CA GLY A 117 -7.47 -3.24 29.72
C GLY A 117 -6.56 -2.00 29.71
N SER A 118 -6.97 -0.95 28.98
CA SER A 118 -6.29 0.34 29.02
C SER A 118 -6.33 0.93 30.44
N GLY A 119 -5.21 1.46 30.92
CA GLY A 119 -5.14 2.11 32.22
C GLY A 119 -6.02 3.36 32.29
N LEU A 120 -5.96 4.20 31.27
CA LEU A 120 -6.81 5.39 31.15
C LEU A 120 -7.37 5.51 29.74
N CYS A 121 -8.61 5.93 29.65
CA CYS A 121 -9.28 6.24 28.39
C CYS A 121 -9.85 7.65 28.41
N LEU A 122 -9.60 8.38 27.33
CA LEU A 122 -10.03 9.74 27.09
C LEU A 122 -10.80 9.76 25.78
N ASP A 123 -12.07 10.14 25.81
CA ASP A 123 -12.91 10.10 24.61
C ASP A 123 -13.77 11.37 24.47
N ASN A 124 -13.72 11.96 23.27
CA ASN A 124 -14.53 13.08 22.84
C ASN A 124 -14.41 14.32 23.77
N ILE A 125 -13.18 14.83 23.89
CA ILE A 125 -12.83 15.94 24.82
C ILE A 125 -12.33 17.16 24.03
N ALA A 126 -13.13 18.23 24.03
CA ALA A 126 -12.90 19.43 23.21
C ALA A 126 -13.27 20.75 23.91
N GLY A 127 -13.04 20.88 25.22
CA GLY A 127 -13.35 22.12 25.97
C GLY A 127 -12.20 23.13 26.04
N LEU A 128 -12.57 24.39 26.30
CA LEU A 128 -11.64 25.52 26.45
C LEU A 128 -11.25 25.76 27.92
N CYS A 129 -10.24 25.04 28.42
CA CYS A 129 -9.95 25.01 29.87
C CYS A 129 -9.19 26.22 30.41
N ASP A 130 -8.55 27.01 29.54
CA ASP A 130 -7.77 28.21 29.91
C ASP A 130 -8.60 29.51 29.94
N ASP A 131 -9.87 29.48 29.54
CA ASP A 131 -10.71 30.68 29.51
C ASP A 131 -11.03 31.17 30.95
N PRO A 132 -10.75 32.45 31.29
CA PRO A 132 -11.02 33.03 32.61
C PRO A 132 -12.45 32.85 33.13
N ALA A 133 -13.44 32.75 32.24
CA ALA A 133 -14.83 32.48 32.61
C ALA A 133 -15.02 31.06 33.19
N TYR A 134 -14.17 30.11 32.78
CA TYR A 134 -14.16 28.74 33.30
C TYR A 134 -13.35 28.65 34.60
N ARG A 135 -12.28 29.44 34.72
CA ARG A 135 -11.40 29.44 35.90
C ARG A 135 -12.09 29.90 37.19
N SER A 136 -13.13 30.75 37.10
CA SER A 136 -13.87 31.27 38.27
C SER A 136 -14.83 30.26 38.92
N ASP A 137 -15.20 29.19 38.22
CA ASP A 137 -16.12 28.16 38.72
C ASP A 137 -15.40 27.00 39.42
N TYR A 138 -14.05 27.00 39.47
CA TYR A 138 -13.24 25.92 40.05
C TYR A 138 -12.66 26.29 41.42
N PRO A 139 -12.94 25.51 42.46
CA PRO A 139 -12.43 25.77 43.80
C PRO A 139 -10.99 25.28 44.04
N ASP A 140 -10.41 24.45 43.16
CA ASP A 140 -9.13 23.78 43.43
C ASP A 140 -7.90 24.54 42.86
N PRO A 141 -6.90 24.90 43.71
CA PRO A 141 -5.63 25.50 43.27
C PRO A 141 -4.85 24.66 42.25
N LEU A 142 -5.01 23.33 42.25
CA LEU A 142 -4.36 22.41 41.32
C LEU A 142 -4.69 22.76 39.86
N TYR A 143 -5.91 23.21 39.61
CA TYR A 143 -6.39 23.63 38.30
C TYR A 143 -5.66 24.89 37.81
N GLY A 144 -5.05 25.67 38.69
CA GLY A 144 -4.17 26.78 38.33
C GLY A 144 -2.75 26.36 37.94
N ILE A 145 -2.35 25.12 38.29
CA ILE A 145 -1.05 24.50 37.96
C ILE A 145 -1.19 23.64 36.70
N LEU A 146 -2.25 22.84 36.63
CA LEU A 146 -2.70 22.19 35.40
C LEU A 146 -3.17 23.27 34.42
N PHE A 147 -3.00 23.03 33.12
CA PHE A 147 -3.22 23.99 32.04
C PHE A 147 -2.30 25.23 32.07
N ASN A 148 -1.47 25.41 33.12
CA ASN A 148 -0.41 26.40 33.12
C ASN A 148 0.82 25.90 32.32
N ARG A 149 1.05 26.53 31.18
CA ARG A 149 2.04 26.14 30.16
C ARG A 149 3.37 26.88 30.25
N SER A 150 3.55 27.73 31.28
CA SER A 150 4.81 28.47 31.51
C SER A 150 6.04 27.57 31.70
N VAL A 151 5.85 26.28 31.98
CA VAL A 151 6.93 25.28 32.14
C VAL A 151 7.53 24.84 30.79
N LEU A 152 6.83 25.02 29.67
CA LEU A 152 7.28 24.60 28.34
C LEU A 152 8.21 25.63 27.65
N SER A 153 8.39 26.84 28.19
CA SER A 153 9.06 27.94 27.47
C SER A 153 10.50 28.24 27.91
N SER A 154 11.41 28.07 26.94
CA SER A 154 12.58 28.95 26.62
C SER A 154 13.56 28.30 25.62
N GLN A 155 13.34 27.03 25.22
CA GLN A 155 14.29 26.23 24.43
C GLN A 155 13.63 25.37 23.31
N GLY A 156 12.36 25.60 22.95
CA GLY A 156 11.62 24.77 21.97
C GLY A 156 11.55 25.37 20.56
N SER A 157 11.15 24.58 19.56
CA SER A 157 10.89 25.06 18.19
C SER A 157 9.76 26.10 18.15
N SER A 158 9.62 26.82 17.02
CA SER A 158 8.52 27.79 16.83
C SER A 158 7.15 27.17 17.10
N PHE A 159 7.01 25.89 16.74
CA PHE A 159 5.81 25.11 16.96
C PHE A 159 5.47 24.93 18.45
N VAL A 160 6.46 24.59 19.28
CA VAL A 160 6.26 24.48 20.75
C VAL A 160 5.74 25.79 21.32
N THR A 161 6.24 26.92 20.80
CA THR A 161 5.80 28.26 21.22
C THR A 161 4.33 28.51 20.85
N GLU A 162 3.90 28.07 19.67
CA GLU A 162 2.53 28.21 19.21
C GLU A 162 1.55 27.34 20.00
N PHE A 163 1.96 26.11 20.36
CA PHE A 163 1.19 25.28 21.28
C PHE A 163 1.03 25.89 22.67
N VAL A 164 2.07 26.56 23.18
CA VAL A 164 1.99 27.32 24.45
C VAL A 164 0.96 28.45 24.38
N LEU A 165 0.41 28.76 23.20
CA LEU A 165 -0.70 29.69 23.01
C LEU A 165 -2.07 29.01 22.79
N ALA A 166 -2.15 27.74 22.37
CA ALA A 166 -3.40 27.01 22.07
C ALA A 166 -4.15 26.45 23.30
N THR A 167 -5.48 26.53 23.37
CA THR A 167 -6.22 26.06 24.57
C THR A 167 -6.18 24.55 24.74
N VAL A 168 -5.67 24.06 25.88
CA VAL A 168 -5.54 22.62 26.18
C VAL A 168 -6.84 22.08 26.81
N SER A 169 -7.37 20.96 26.30
CA SER A 169 -8.56 20.30 26.83
C SER A 169 -8.23 19.16 27.81
N VAL A 170 -7.05 18.56 27.66
CA VAL A 170 -6.52 17.48 28.53
C VAL A 170 -5.10 17.81 28.99
N ASP A 171 -4.84 17.82 30.30
CA ASP A 171 -3.49 17.94 30.87
C ASP A 171 -3.22 16.79 31.85
N VAL A 172 -2.30 15.90 31.49
CA VAL A 172 -1.86 14.75 32.29
C VAL A 172 -0.41 14.95 32.68
N ARG A 173 -0.13 15.04 33.98
CA ARG A 173 1.22 15.26 34.52
C ARG A 173 1.66 14.24 35.54
N ALA A 174 2.96 13.97 35.57
CA ALA A 174 3.64 13.18 36.60
C ALA A 174 3.02 11.80 36.84
N SER A 175 2.32 11.24 35.85
CA SER A 175 1.48 10.05 36.01
C SER A 175 2.15 8.81 35.43
N LYS A 176 1.82 7.64 35.99
CA LYS A 176 2.46 6.37 35.69
C LYS A 176 1.46 5.36 35.15
N PHE A 177 1.75 4.77 34.00
CA PHE A 177 0.98 3.71 33.35
C PHE A 177 1.88 2.49 33.24
N ILE A 178 1.72 1.54 34.15
CA ILE A 178 2.66 0.43 34.32
C ILE A 178 1.94 -0.91 34.18
N ASN A 179 2.44 -1.77 33.29
CA ASN A 179 2.01 -3.16 33.13
C ASN A 179 0.49 -3.31 32.90
N ASN A 180 -0.09 -2.43 32.09
CA ASN A 180 -1.48 -2.54 31.67
C ASN A 180 -1.58 -3.35 30.37
N GLU A 181 -2.63 -4.17 30.25
CA GLU A 181 -2.76 -5.16 29.18
C GLU A 181 -4.10 -5.01 28.45
N ALA A 182 -4.11 -4.36 27.29
CA ALA A 182 -5.30 -4.16 26.47
C ALA A 182 -5.36 -5.18 25.32
N HIS A 183 -5.78 -6.42 25.62
CA HIS A 183 -6.05 -7.45 24.61
C HIS A 183 -7.51 -7.89 24.60
N SER A 184 -8.09 -8.03 23.41
CA SER A 184 -9.19 -8.98 23.20
C SER A 184 -8.58 -10.38 23.09
N PHE A 185 -8.72 -11.19 24.14
CA PHE A 185 -8.21 -12.57 24.14
C PHE A 185 -9.05 -13.43 23.19
N ASP A 186 -8.57 -13.65 21.96
CA ASP A 186 -8.88 -14.87 21.21
C ASP A 186 -7.59 -15.57 20.75
N GLN A 187 -7.24 -16.66 21.43
CA GLN A 187 -6.13 -17.55 21.08
C GLN A 187 -6.27 -18.15 19.67
N SER A 188 -7.45 -18.11 19.05
CA SER A 188 -7.70 -18.62 17.69
C SER A 188 -7.12 -17.73 16.58
N LEU A 189 -6.90 -16.43 16.85
CA LEU A 189 -6.31 -15.49 15.89
C LEU A 189 -4.79 -15.64 15.75
N PHE A 190 -4.09 -16.12 16.79
CA PHE A 190 -2.65 -16.45 16.74
C PHE A 190 -2.31 -17.43 15.61
N TYR A 191 -3.22 -18.36 15.29
CA TYR A 191 -3.09 -19.31 14.17
C TYR A 191 -3.45 -18.72 12.80
N ARG A 192 -4.23 -17.63 12.75
CA ARG A 192 -4.56 -16.93 11.49
C ARG A 192 -3.50 -15.88 11.12
N PHE A 193 -2.81 -15.30 12.11
CA PHE A 193 -1.73 -14.32 11.91
C PHE A 193 -0.50 -14.88 11.16
N GLN A 194 -0.23 -16.19 11.26
CA GLN A 194 0.85 -16.83 10.46
C GLN A 194 0.51 -16.99 8.97
N ASN A 195 -0.76 -16.82 8.56
CA ASN A 195 -1.23 -17.17 7.21
C ASN A 195 -1.62 -15.95 6.34
N GLY A 196 -1.17 -14.75 6.68
CA GLY A 196 -1.20 -13.60 5.76
C GLY A 196 -2.59 -13.12 5.31
N LEU A 197 -3.65 -13.44 6.07
CA LEU A 197 -5.02 -13.05 5.72
C LEU A 197 -5.54 -11.95 6.67
N LYS A 198 -5.88 -10.81 6.05
CA LYS A 198 -6.54 -9.58 6.56
C LYS A 198 -5.62 -8.47 7.12
N SER A 199 -5.82 -7.26 6.56
CA SER A 199 -5.33 -5.98 7.07
C SER A 199 -5.83 -5.74 8.49
N ILE A 200 -4.98 -5.23 9.37
CA ILE A 200 -5.36 -4.77 10.71
C ILE A 200 -6.13 -3.46 10.54
N GLY A 201 -7.42 -3.58 10.19
CA GLY A 201 -8.41 -2.52 10.40
C GLY A 201 -9.23 -2.91 11.63
N ASP A 202 -9.28 -2.01 12.61
CA ASP A 202 -10.31 -1.90 13.68
C ASP A 202 -10.10 -2.56 15.05
N ASP A 203 -9.02 -3.29 15.33
CA ASP A 203 -8.76 -3.75 16.71
C ASP A 203 -8.07 -2.65 17.54
N ARG A 204 -8.89 -1.77 18.13
CA ARG A 204 -8.50 -0.62 18.96
C ARG A 204 -7.88 -1.06 20.29
N GLY A 205 -6.87 -0.33 20.78
CA GLY A 205 -6.57 -0.33 22.22
C GLY A 205 -5.14 0.02 22.57
N GLY A 206 -4.94 1.12 23.32
CA GLY A 206 -3.63 1.47 23.87
C GLY A 206 -3.46 0.95 25.29
N GLY A 207 -2.39 0.22 25.56
CA GLY A 207 -2.20 -0.51 26.83
C GLY A 207 -2.15 0.44 28.02
N GLY A 208 -1.28 1.45 27.96
CA GLY A 208 -1.26 2.49 28.99
C GLY A 208 -2.46 3.44 28.88
N ILE A 209 -2.60 4.09 27.73
CA ILE A 209 -3.63 5.09 27.44
C ILE A 209 -4.29 4.85 26.08
N PHE A 210 -5.61 5.07 26.04
CA PHE A 210 -6.37 5.24 24.81
C PHE A 210 -6.94 6.67 24.74
N VAL A 211 -6.68 7.37 23.63
CA VAL A 211 -7.16 8.74 23.38
C VAL A 211 -7.90 8.76 22.05
N ASN A 212 -9.16 9.20 22.08
CA ASN A 212 -10.00 9.30 20.90
C ASN A 212 -10.72 10.64 20.84
N LEU A 213 -10.72 11.27 19.66
CA LEU A 213 -11.44 12.52 19.40
C LEU A 213 -11.12 13.62 20.42
N VAL A 214 -9.83 13.79 20.75
CA VAL A 214 -9.36 14.83 21.66
C VAL A 214 -8.70 15.95 20.86
N GLN A 215 -9.11 17.18 21.15
CA GLN A 215 -8.61 18.34 20.42
C GLN A 215 -7.16 18.68 20.82
N TYR A 216 -6.90 19.01 22.09
CA TYR A 216 -5.55 19.39 22.54
C TYR A 216 -5.20 18.67 23.84
N ALA A 217 -4.21 17.78 23.81
CA ALA A 217 -3.73 17.08 25.00
C ALA A 217 -2.25 17.32 25.28
N LEU A 218 -1.92 17.53 26.57
CA LEU A 218 -0.55 17.55 27.09
C LEU A 218 -0.33 16.34 28.00
N PHE A 219 0.74 15.61 27.75
CA PHE A 219 1.27 14.54 28.59
C PHE A 219 2.69 14.93 29.01
N ALA A 220 2.85 15.38 30.25
CA ALA A 220 4.14 15.84 30.77
C ALA A 220 4.63 14.97 31.93
N ASP A 221 5.93 14.70 32.00
CA ASP A 221 6.55 13.96 33.11
C ASP A 221 5.93 12.57 33.35
N CYS A 222 5.41 11.94 32.29
CA CYS A 222 4.69 10.67 32.38
C CYS A 222 5.60 9.48 32.14
N ILE A 223 5.25 8.33 32.72
CA ILE A 223 5.97 7.06 32.53
C ILE A 223 4.99 6.01 32.02
N PHE A 224 5.27 5.48 30.83
CA PHE A 224 4.57 4.35 30.22
C PHE A 224 5.54 3.16 30.20
N LYS A 225 5.27 2.15 31.00
CA LYS A 225 6.21 1.05 31.18
C LYS A 225 5.55 -0.32 31.17
N ASP A 226 6.16 -1.29 30.50
CA ASP A 226 5.74 -2.70 30.50
C ASP A 226 4.30 -2.90 29.99
N ASN A 227 3.74 -1.94 29.25
CA ASN A 227 2.36 -2.01 28.76
C ASN A 227 2.28 -2.83 27.48
N ASN A 228 1.17 -3.55 27.31
CA ASN A 228 0.95 -4.46 26.18
C ASN A 228 -0.43 -4.23 25.57
N ALA A 229 -0.51 -4.22 24.23
CA ALA A 229 -1.77 -4.04 23.53
C ALA A 229 -1.76 -4.57 22.09
N ILE A 230 -2.88 -4.40 21.39
CA ILE A 230 -2.95 -4.68 19.95
C ILE A 230 -2.30 -3.55 19.14
N GLN A 231 -2.54 -2.28 19.49
CA GLN A 231 -1.91 -1.11 18.84
C GLN A 231 -1.57 -0.03 19.88
N GLY A 232 -0.41 0.63 19.81
CA GLY A 232 -0.12 1.68 20.77
C GLY A 232 0.13 1.14 22.19
N GLY A 233 1.11 0.24 22.35
CA GLY A 233 1.36 -0.44 23.62
C GLY A 233 1.44 0.52 24.82
N GLY A 234 2.09 1.67 24.65
CA GLY A 234 2.02 2.78 25.60
C GLY A 234 0.77 3.64 25.42
N MET A 235 0.54 4.15 24.21
CA MET A 235 -0.50 5.12 23.88
C MET A 235 -1.08 4.85 22.48
N TYR A 236 -2.41 4.83 22.37
CA TYR A 236 -3.13 4.81 21.10
C TYR A 236 -3.91 6.10 20.92
N LEU A 237 -3.78 6.72 19.75
CA LEU A 237 -4.33 8.03 19.39
C LEU A 237 -5.18 7.90 18.12
N ASP A 238 -6.45 8.29 18.20
CA ASP A 238 -7.41 8.22 17.08
C ASP A 238 -8.20 9.53 16.96
N GLY A 239 -8.26 10.12 15.77
CA GLY A 239 -9.06 11.32 15.52
C GLY A 239 -8.66 12.53 16.37
N CYS A 240 -7.42 12.61 16.83
CA CYS A 240 -6.92 13.71 17.67
C CYS A 240 -6.39 14.88 16.81
N THR A 241 -6.58 16.12 17.27
CA THR A 241 -6.07 17.32 16.57
C THR A 241 -4.61 17.60 16.91
N ALA A 242 -4.26 17.64 18.20
CA ALA A 242 -2.91 17.95 18.67
C ALA A 242 -2.55 17.21 19.96
N ILE A 243 -1.44 16.46 19.95
CA ILE A 243 -0.95 15.71 21.11
C ILE A 243 0.48 16.11 21.42
N PHE A 244 0.74 16.53 22.66
CA PHE A 244 2.07 16.94 23.12
C PHE A 244 2.53 16.01 24.22
N ILE A 245 3.69 15.41 24.00
CA ILE A 245 4.36 14.51 24.92
C ILE A 245 5.69 15.16 25.29
N TRP A 246 5.83 15.50 26.56
CA TRP A 246 6.98 16.25 27.05
C TRP A 246 7.63 15.57 28.25
N ASN A 247 8.95 15.51 28.26
CA ASN A 247 9.74 14.95 29.37
C ASN A 247 9.22 13.59 29.88
N SER A 248 8.77 12.74 28.94
CA SER A 248 8.10 11.48 29.26
C SER A 248 8.92 10.28 28.79
N ILE A 249 8.66 9.12 29.39
CA ILE A 249 9.39 7.88 29.13
C ILE A 249 8.40 6.80 28.69
N PHE A 250 8.68 6.17 27.54
CA PHE A 250 8.06 4.92 27.10
C PHE A 250 9.14 3.85 27.14
N ASP A 251 8.98 2.84 28.00
CA ASP A 251 9.98 1.80 28.21
C ASP A 251 9.33 0.42 28.18
N ASN A 252 9.85 -0.46 27.33
CA ASN A 252 9.41 -1.86 27.24
C ASN A 252 7.90 -1.99 26.96
N THR A 253 7.39 -1.20 26.03
CA THR A 253 5.98 -1.27 25.60
C THR A 253 5.83 -2.11 24.34
N THR A 254 4.79 -2.94 24.29
CA THR A 254 4.61 -3.95 23.25
C THR A 254 3.27 -3.77 22.54
N ALA A 255 3.26 -3.81 21.22
CA ALA A 255 2.05 -3.89 20.40
C ALA A 255 2.10 -5.10 19.47
N MET A 256 1.04 -5.90 19.39
CA MET A 256 0.98 -7.03 18.44
C MET A 256 0.86 -6.58 16.98
N GLY A 257 0.21 -5.44 16.75
CA GLY A 257 0.09 -4.76 15.47
C GLY A 257 1.12 -3.65 15.34
N SER A 258 0.68 -2.41 15.49
CA SER A 258 1.47 -1.22 15.17
C SER A 258 1.67 -0.30 16.36
N GLY A 259 2.77 0.47 16.37
CA GLY A 259 3.01 1.49 17.40
C GLY A 259 3.34 0.89 18.75
N GLY A 260 4.53 0.30 18.92
CA GLY A 260 4.89 -0.38 20.17
C GLY A 260 4.82 0.55 21.38
N ALA A 261 5.30 1.79 21.26
CA ALA A 261 5.02 2.84 22.22
C ALA A 261 3.80 3.67 21.84
N ILE A 262 3.77 4.25 20.64
CA ILE A 262 2.71 5.17 20.22
C ILE A 262 2.15 4.74 18.86
N ALA A 263 0.84 4.61 18.76
CA ALA A 263 0.13 4.48 17.49
C ALA A 263 -0.78 5.70 17.29
N SER A 264 -0.66 6.36 16.14
CA SER A 264 -1.54 7.45 15.72
C SER A 264 -2.22 7.09 14.40
N VAL A 265 -3.54 7.17 14.38
CA VAL A 265 -4.37 6.95 13.20
C VAL A 265 -5.43 8.04 13.09
N ASN A 266 -5.88 8.31 11.86
CA ASN A 266 -6.91 9.32 11.57
C ASN A 266 -6.60 10.71 12.19
N GLY A 267 -5.32 11.06 12.33
CA GLY A 267 -4.92 12.37 12.82
C GLY A 267 -5.24 13.45 11.80
N HIS A 268 -5.69 14.61 12.27
CA HIS A 268 -5.94 15.79 11.44
C HIS A 268 -5.25 17.02 12.06
N ASP A 269 -4.83 17.96 11.22
CA ASP A 269 -4.22 19.26 11.56
C ASP A 269 -2.75 19.22 12.06
N THR A 270 -2.50 19.12 13.38
CA THR A 270 -1.19 19.46 13.99
C THR A 270 -0.34 18.27 14.43
N GLY A 271 -0.93 17.08 14.58
CA GLY A 271 -0.20 15.83 14.81
C GLY A 271 0.33 15.60 16.24
N VAL A 272 1.32 14.70 16.35
CA VAL A 272 1.92 14.24 17.61
C VAL A 272 3.32 14.80 17.77
N ILE A 273 3.59 15.43 18.91
CA ILE A 273 4.86 16.09 19.20
C ILE A 273 5.49 15.49 20.42
N VAL A 274 6.75 15.07 20.26
CA VAL A 274 7.50 14.38 21.28
C VAL A 274 8.78 15.17 21.56
N GLY A 275 8.79 15.88 22.68
CA GLY A 275 9.89 16.74 23.10
C GLY A 275 10.56 16.26 24.40
N ALA A 276 11.90 16.34 24.45
CA ALA A 276 12.69 15.97 25.62
C ALA A 276 12.34 14.59 26.21
N SER A 277 11.89 13.65 25.38
CA SER A 277 11.32 12.37 25.83
C SER A 277 12.15 11.19 25.33
N THR A 278 11.99 10.04 25.97
CA THR A 278 12.69 8.80 25.58
C THR A 278 11.70 7.69 25.29
N ILE A 279 11.82 7.07 24.12
CA ILE A 279 11.04 5.90 23.71
C ILE A 279 12.02 4.75 23.46
N GLN A 280 11.94 3.71 24.27
CA GLN A 280 12.96 2.67 24.27
C GLN A 280 12.44 1.27 24.55
N ASN A 281 13.18 0.29 24.03
CA ASN A 281 12.91 -1.13 24.20
C ASN A 281 11.48 -1.54 23.77
N SER A 282 10.84 -0.75 22.91
CA SER A 282 9.49 -1.04 22.46
C SER A 282 9.52 -2.04 21.31
N TRP A 283 8.46 -2.84 21.21
CA TRP A 283 8.32 -3.85 20.18
C TRP A 283 6.97 -3.76 19.48
N ALA A 284 6.98 -3.89 18.15
CA ALA A 284 5.76 -4.00 17.35
C ALA A 284 5.97 -4.83 16.09
N ARG A 285 4.89 -5.15 15.37
CA ARG A 285 5.03 -5.63 13.99
C ARG A 285 5.58 -4.53 13.09
N SER A 286 5.06 -3.31 13.23
CA SER A 286 5.54 -2.13 12.49
C SER A 286 5.54 -0.88 13.37
N GLY A 287 6.56 -0.03 13.24
CA GLY A 287 6.66 1.22 14.01
C GLY A 287 6.79 0.98 15.50
N ALA A 288 7.89 0.36 15.95
CA ALA A 288 7.99 -0.07 17.34
C ALA A 288 8.05 1.10 18.33
N GLY A 289 8.68 2.23 17.97
CA GLY A 289 8.55 3.47 18.72
C GLY A 289 7.25 4.21 18.39
N PHE A 290 7.10 4.59 17.14
CA PHE A 290 5.93 5.32 16.63
C PHE A 290 5.40 4.68 15.35
N TYR A 291 4.08 4.57 15.27
CA TYR A 291 3.37 4.30 14.03
C TYR A 291 2.41 5.43 13.69
N GLY A 292 2.47 5.92 12.45
CA GLY A 292 1.55 6.89 11.87
C GLY A 292 0.79 6.31 10.68
N GLY A 293 -0.53 6.43 10.70
CA GLY A 293 -1.40 6.14 9.56
C GLY A 293 -1.63 7.36 8.66
N ALA A 294 -2.58 7.21 7.73
CA ALA A 294 -2.97 8.28 6.83
C ALA A 294 -3.45 9.52 7.62
N GLY A 295 -2.92 10.70 7.27
CA GLY A 295 -3.25 11.97 7.94
C GLY A 295 -2.43 12.28 9.19
N SER A 296 -1.79 11.29 9.82
CA SER A 296 -0.97 11.52 11.01
C SER A 296 0.30 12.33 10.70
N SER A 297 0.78 13.07 11.70
CA SER A 297 2.10 13.72 11.70
C SER A 297 2.87 13.42 12.98
N LEU A 298 4.20 13.37 12.88
CA LEU A 298 5.11 13.23 14.02
C LEU A 298 6.20 14.30 13.98
N THR A 299 6.41 14.98 15.11
CA THR A 299 7.58 15.85 15.32
C THR A 299 8.36 15.42 16.56
N MET A 300 9.64 15.08 16.36
CA MET A 300 10.60 14.84 17.44
C MET A 300 11.52 16.04 17.60
N THR A 301 11.68 16.53 18.83
CA THR A 301 12.46 17.74 19.09
C THR A 301 13.14 17.72 20.47
N ASN A 302 13.96 18.73 20.76
CA ASN A 302 14.59 18.94 22.07
C ASN A 302 15.34 17.70 22.60
N GLY A 303 16.16 17.07 21.76
CA GLY A 303 16.95 15.91 22.17
C GLY A 303 16.14 14.64 22.45
N THR A 304 14.89 14.53 21.98
CA THR A 304 14.10 13.30 22.07
C THR A 304 14.86 12.11 21.47
N SER A 305 14.79 10.97 22.15
CA SER A 305 15.53 9.77 21.78
C SER A 305 14.64 8.55 21.58
N MET A 306 14.87 7.82 20.48
CA MET A 306 14.28 6.52 20.20
C MET A 306 15.37 5.44 20.15
N VAL A 307 15.41 4.55 21.14
CA VAL A 307 16.55 3.63 21.34
C VAL A 307 16.14 2.18 21.52
N ASN A 308 16.84 1.24 20.88
CA ASN A 308 16.62 -0.20 21.03
C ASN A 308 15.18 -0.65 20.72
N ASN A 309 14.48 0.06 19.85
CA ASN A 309 13.15 -0.33 19.42
C ASN A 309 13.25 -1.36 18.29
N SER A 310 12.38 -2.36 18.30
CA SER A 310 12.44 -3.50 17.38
C SER A 310 11.10 -3.75 16.70
N ALA A 311 11.06 -3.57 15.39
CA ALA A 311 9.92 -3.92 14.54
C ALA A 311 10.16 -5.25 13.81
N VAL A 312 9.09 -6.02 13.58
CA VAL A 312 9.17 -7.24 12.75
C VAL A 312 9.34 -6.91 11.27
N SER A 313 8.55 -5.97 10.74
CA SER A 313 8.55 -5.63 9.32
C SER A 313 9.22 -4.28 9.07
N TYR A 314 8.58 -3.17 9.44
CA TYR A 314 8.99 -1.83 8.99
C TYR A 314 9.16 -0.85 10.14
N GLY A 315 10.16 0.04 10.01
CA GLY A 315 10.32 1.18 10.90
C GLY A 315 10.67 0.77 12.31
N GLY A 316 11.93 0.41 12.55
CA GLY A 316 12.39 -0.06 13.86
C GLY A 316 12.13 0.96 14.97
N ALA A 317 12.22 2.25 14.67
CA ALA A 317 11.72 3.32 15.53
C ALA A 317 10.41 3.91 15.01
N ILE A 318 10.38 4.38 13.76
CA ILE A 318 9.26 5.12 13.17
C ILE A 318 8.77 4.41 11.92
N HIS A 319 7.48 4.12 11.85
CA HIS A 319 6.82 3.67 10.62
C HIS A 319 5.65 4.59 10.30
N CYS A 320 5.66 5.19 9.11
CA CYS A 320 4.64 6.13 8.67
C CYS A 320 4.12 5.75 7.28
N VAL A 321 2.81 5.62 7.14
CA VAL A 321 2.14 5.25 5.89
C VAL A 321 1.15 6.35 5.52
N ASN A 322 1.40 7.04 4.41
CA ASN A 322 0.62 8.18 3.92
C ASN A 322 0.45 9.29 4.98
N CYS A 323 1.47 9.49 5.81
CA CYS A 323 1.49 10.57 6.81
C CYS A 323 1.63 11.93 6.14
N GLN A 324 1.13 12.97 6.81
CA GLN A 324 1.30 14.36 6.36
C GLN A 324 2.75 14.79 6.58
N GLU A 325 3.32 14.52 7.75
CA GLU A 325 4.68 14.96 8.07
C GLU A 325 5.38 14.03 9.06
N VAL A 326 6.68 13.80 8.83
CA VAL A 326 7.59 13.23 9.83
C VAL A 326 8.80 14.14 9.94
N THR A 327 8.97 14.74 11.10
CA THR A 327 10.05 15.70 11.36
C THR A 327 10.86 15.28 12.58
N ALA A 328 12.18 15.20 12.46
CA ALA A 328 13.09 15.06 13.60
C ALA A 328 14.17 16.14 13.57
N GLU A 329 14.18 16.95 14.63
CA GLU A 329 14.97 18.17 14.71
C GLU A 329 15.61 18.38 16.09
N PHE A 330 16.46 19.41 16.20
CA PHE A 330 17.04 19.88 17.46
C PHE A 330 17.69 18.77 18.32
N GLY A 331 18.56 17.96 17.70
CA GLY A 331 19.32 16.94 18.39
C GLY A 331 18.58 15.63 18.63
N ALA A 332 17.46 15.39 17.94
CA ALA A 332 16.77 14.10 17.97
C ALA A 332 17.73 12.94 17.65
N SER A 333 17.61 11.83 18.38
CA SER A 333 18.49 10.67 18.23
C SER A 333 17.71 9.38 18.05
N LEU A 334 18.02 8.62 17.00
CA LEU A 334 17.46 7.29 16.74
C LEU A 334 18.61 6.29 16.72
N ALA A 335 18.72 5.48 17.77
CA ALA A 335 19.89 4.62 17.97
C ALA A 335 19.55 3.15 18.22
N SER A 336 20.31 2.24 17.61
CA SER A 336 20.21 0.79 17.83
C SER A 336 18.82 0.21 17.57
N ASN A 337 18.04 0.85 16.69
CA ASN A 337 16.72 0.36 16.30
C ASN A 337 16.84 -0.69 15.20
N LYS A 338 15.90 -1.62 15.18
CA LYS A 338 15.92 -2.77 14.29
C LYS A 338 14.58 -2.98 13.59
N ALA A 339 14.61 -3.22 12.30
CA ALA A 339 13.46 -3.74 11.54
C ALA A 339 13.86 -5.05 10.85
N GLY A 340 12.93 -5.99 10.67
CA GLY A 340 13.22 -7.22 9.93
C GLY A 340 13.31 -7.00 8.41
N GLU A 341 12.46 -6.13 7.86
CA GLU A 341 12.40 -5.88 6.42
C GLU A 341 13.08 -4.57 6.03
N ALA A 342 12.58 -3.41 6.47
CA ALA A 342 13.08 -2.13 5.97
C ALA A 342 12.98 -0.96 6.97
N GLY A 343 13.91 0.00 6.87
CA GLY A 343 13.91 1.22 7.69
C GLY A 343 14.26 0.94 9.14
N GLY A 344 15.55 0.70 9.42
CA GLY A 344 15.98 0.31 10.76
C GLY A 344 15.67 1.37 11.82
N ALA A 345 15.79 2.65 11.46
CA ALA A 345 15.24 3.76 12.25
C ALA A 345 13.86 4.17 11.72
N CYS A 346 13.78 4.63 10.46
CA CYS A 346 12.56 5.20 9.90
C CYS A 346 12.17 4.49 8.60
N TYR A 347 10.89 4.19 8.45
CA TYR A 347 10.29 3.79 7.19
C TYR A 347 9.10 4.70 6.90
N CYS A 348 9.19 5.45 5.81
CA CYS A 348 8.15 6.34 5.34
C CYS A 348 7.68 5.86 3.98
N ASP A 349 6.38 5.57 3.87
CA ASP A 349 5.72 5.10 2.66
C ASP A 349 4.67 6.12 2.24
N GLY A 350 4.94 6.85 1.15
CA GLY A 350 4.02 7.85 0.65
C GLY A 350 3.78 9.03 1.60
N CYS A 351 4.74 9.38 2.45
CA CYS A 351 4.62 10.51 3.37
C CYS A 351 4.72 11.81 2.60
N VAL A 352 3.84 12.79 2.82
CA VAL A 352 3.90 14.06 2.06
C VAL A 352 5.22 14.79 2.31
N LEU A 353 5.64 14.89 3.57
CA LEU A 353 6.87 15.56 3.98
C LEU A 353 7.68 14.70 4.97
N PHE A 354 8.98 14.59 4.73
CA PHE A 354 9.94 13.95 5.63
C PHE A 354 11.11 14.90 5.88
N GLN A 355 11.33 15.31 7.12
CA GLN A 355 12.41 16.23 7.49
C GLN A 355 13.30 15.65 8.58
N LEU A 356 14.61 15.66 8.34
CA LEU A 356 15.62 15.43 9.37
C LEU A 356 16.56 16.62 9.39
N SER A 357 16.71 17.28 10.53
CA SER A 357 17.61 18.43 10.68
C SER A 357 18.39 18.32 11.97
N ASN A 358 19.71 18.24 11.88
CA ASN A 358 20.57 18.08 13.07
C ASN A 358 20.14 16.87 13.93
N ALA A 359 19.84 15.75 13.27
CA ALA A 359 19.47 14.49 13.90
C ALA A 359 20.65 13.50 13.86
N THR A 360 20.68 12.53 14.79
CA THR A 360 21.68 11.46 14.79
C THR A 360 21.02 10.09 14.70
N LEU A 361 21.30 9.36 13.63
CA LEU A 361 20.86 8.00 13.37
C LEU A 361 22.05 7.06 13.49
N GLN A 362 22.10 6.25 14.55
CA GLN A 362 23.27 5.43 14.85
C GLN A 362 22.94 3.95 15.07
N LYS A 363 23.75 3.04 14.52
CA LYS A 363 23.67 1.59 14.76
C LYS A 363 22.30 0.99 14.46
N ASN A 364 21.53 1.61 13.56
CA ASN A 364 20.24 1.07 13.16
C ASN A 364 20.45 -0.03 12.12
N SER A 365 19.56 -1.03 12.10
CA SER A 365 19.68 -2.16 11.20
C SER A 365 18.34 -2.61 10.61
N ALA A 366 18.33 -2.96 9.33
CA ALA A 366 17.18 -3.53 8.64
C ALA A 366 17.60 -4.45 7.48
N GLY A 367 16.66 -5.15 6.85
CA GLY A 367 16.92 -5.85 5.59
C GLY A 367 17.36 -4.88 4.48
N TYR A 368 16.65 -3.78 4.31
CA TYR A 368 16.90 -2.67 3.39
C TYR A 368 16.87 -1.33 4.12
N GLY A 369 17.75 -0.37 3.77
CA GLY A 369 17.74 0.95 4.41
C GLY A 369 18.03 0.89 5.91
N GLY A 370 19.29 0.65 6.28
CA GLY A 370 19.67 0.44 7.69
C GLY A 370 19.26 1.58 8.63
N GLY A 371 19.22 2.82 8.13
CA GLY A 371 18.67 3.98 8.84
C GLY A 371 17.26 4.32 8.37
N VAL A 372 17.14 4.95 7.20
CA VAL A 372 15.91 5.52 6.65
C VAL A 372 15.55 4.84 5.34
N VAL A 373 14.27 4.57 5.16
CA VAL A 373 13.67 4.22 3.86
C VAL A 373 12.61 5.24 3.51
N LEU A 374 12.72 5.80 2.31
CA LEU A 374 11.74 6.66 1.67
C LEU A 374 11.15 5.86 0.50
N ALA A 375 9.98 5.30 0.75
CA ALA A 375 9.21 4.57 -0.23
C ALA A 375 8.08 5.45 -0.78
N ASP A 376 7.85 5.32 -2.08
CA ASP A 376 6.66 5.86 -2.72
C ASP A 376 5.70 4.69 -3.03
N ASP A 377 4.43 4.94 -2.80
CA ASP A 377 3.30 4.17 -3.34
C ASP A 377 2.86 4.78 -4.68
N ASP A 378 2.09 4.05 -5.49
CA ASP A 378 1.59 4.51 -6.79
C ASP A 378 0.65 5.74 -6.67
N ALA A 379 0.24 6.11 -5.45
CA ALA A 379 -0.71 7.18 -5.16
C ALA A 379 -0.10 8.48 -4.58
N THR A 380 1.06 8.42 -3.93
CA THR A 380 1.65 9.54 -3.16
C THR A 380 3.17 9.58 -3.29
N TRP A 381 3.73 10.79 -3.26
CA TRP A 381 5.18 11.02 -3.34
C TRP A 381 5.73 11.57 -2.05
N THR A 382 6.97 11.20 -1.72
CA THR A 382 7.68 11.75 -0.57
C THR A 382 8.58 12.92 -0.93
N LEU A 383 8.35 14.09 -0.33
CA LEU A 383 9.33 15.17 -0.30
C LEU A 383 10.20 15.02 0.95
N ALA A 384 11.47 14.70 0.76
CA ALA A 384 12.41 14.52 1.85
C ALA A 384 13.50 15.60 1.88
N ASN A 385 13.72 16.18 3.05
CA ASN A 385 14.78 17.13 3.32
C ASN A 385 15.61 16.68 4.53
N ILE A 386 16.81 16.17 4.28
CA ILE A 386 17.72 15.66 5.31
C ILE A 386 18.94 16.57 5.33
N THR A 387 19.10 17.35 6.40
CA THR A 387 20.18 18.32 6.56
C THR A 387 20.94 18.17 7.86
N LEU A 388 22.24 18.48 7.84
CA LEU A 388 23.10 18.58 9.03
C LEU A 388 23.05 17.34 9.95
N SER A 389 22.69 16.18 9.41
CA SER A 389 22.39 14.97 10.19
C SER A 389 23.53 13.95 10.10
N ASN A 390 23.67 13.14 11.14
CA ASN A 390 24.72 12.14 11.26
C ASN A 390 24.16 10.72 11.16
N PHE A 391 24.63 9.95 10.19
CA PHE A 391 24.32 8.55 9.99
C PHE A 391 25.57 7.72 10.31
N ILE A 392 25.55 6.99 11.42
CA ILE A 392 26.76 6.35 11.96
C ILE A 392 26.51 4.86 12.17
N ASP A 393 27.36 3.98 11.61
CA ASP A 393 27.29 2.53 11.83
C ASP A 393 25.92 1.90 11.47
N ASN A 394 25.16 2.48 10.54
CA ASN A 394 23.87 1.91 10.11
C ASN A 394 24.09 0.78 9.09
N THR A 395 23.29 -0.28 9.17
CA THR A 395 23.52 -1.51 8.39
C THR A 395 22.27 -2.03 7.69
N ALA A 396 22.34 -2.22 6.37
CA ALA A 396 21.40 -3.04 5.61
C ALA A 396 21.92 -4.48 5.52
N LEU A 397 21.21 -5.43 6.13
CA LEU A 397 21.66 -6.79 6.38
C LEU A 397 21.58 -7.72 5.15
N ILE A 398 20.66 -7.44 4.22
CA ILE A 398 20.40 -8.31 3.07
C ILE A 398 20.41 -7.51 1.76
N GLY A 399 19.92 -6.27 1.80
CA GLY A 399 19.69 -5.45 0.62
C GLY A 399 20.55 -4.20 0.53
N ASP A 400 19.96 -3.19 -0.10
CA ASP A 400 20.61 -1.95 -0.50
C ASP A 400 20.42 -0.83 0.55
N GLY A 401 21.26 0.20 0.47
CA GLY A 401 21.13 1.44 1.25
C GLY A 401 21.51 1.26 2.72
N GLY A 402 22.81 1.26 3.03
CA GLY A 402 23.26 1.00 4.41
C GLY A 402 22.75 2.05 5.42
N SER A 403 22.58 3.30 5.00
CA SER A 403 21.91 4.35 5.80
C SER A 403 20.58 4.79 5.22
N VAL A 404 20.54 5.21 3.97
CA VAL A 404 19.34 5.78 3.36
C VAL A 404 19.02 4.99 2.09
N SER A 405 17.77 4.57 1.94
CA SER A 405 17.27 3.99 0.70
C SER A 405 16.08 4.80 0.21
N VAL A 406 16.18 5.33 -0.99
CA VAL A 406 15.16 6.16 -1.64
C VAL A 406 14.64 5.40 -2.85
N THR A 407 13.34 5.15 -2.87
CA THR A 407 12.67 4.41 -3.96
C THR A 407 11.58 5.20 -4.65
N GLY A 408 11.64 6.53 -4.54
CA GLY A 408 10.72 7.47 -5.14
C GLY A 408 10.86 8.87 -4.50
N GLY A 409 10.10 9.83 -5.01
CA GLY A 409 9.98 11.16 -4.45
C GLY A 409 11.14 12.10 -4.80
N ILE A 410 11.17 13.24 -4.11
CA ILE A 410 12.25 14.22 -4.23
C ILE A 410 13.00 14.22 -2.90
N THR A 411 14.29 13.86 -2.93
CA THR A 411 15.13 13.81 -1.73
C THR A 411 16.29 14.80 -1.83
N LEU A 412 16.41 15.67 -0.84
CA LEU A 412 17.57 16.52 -0.61
C LEU A 412 18.40 16.00 0.56
N LEU A 413 19.70 15.84 0.32
CA LEU A 413 20.71 15.64 1.33
C LEU A 413 21.60 16.90 1.36
N ASP A 414 21.70 17.61 2.48
CA ASP A 414 22.62 18.76 2.61
C ASP A 414 23.46 18.69 3.90
N LYS A 415 24.78 18.77 3.75
CA LYS A 415 25.75 18.80 4.87
C LYS A 415 25.61 17.65 5.87
N ASN A 416 25.21 16.47 5.41
CA ASN A 416 25.11 15.29 6.26
C ASN A 416 26.47 14.62 6.44
N THR A 417 26.60 13.75 7.44
CA THR A 417 27.77 12.88 7.62
C THR A 417 27.33 11.43 7.66
N PHE A 418 27.81 10.62 6.72
CA PHE A 418 27.62 9.17 6.67
C PHE A 418 28.93 8.48 7.03
N LEU A 419 28.97 7.79 8.16
CA LEU A 419 30.18 7.22 8.73
C LEU A 419 29.99 5.73 9.01
N ARG A 420 30.82 4.89 8.38
CA ARG A 420 30.85 3.43 8.58
C ARG A 420 29.51 2.74 8.35
N SER A 421 28.71 3.24 7.41
CA SER A 421 27.47 2.60 7.02
C SER A 421 27.75 1.45 6.07
N SER A 422 26.97 0.36 6.18
CA SER A 422 27.24 -0.86 5.44
C SER A 422 25.98 -1.41 4.76
N ALA A 423 26.09 -1.80 3.49
CA ALA A 423 25.05 -2.50 2.74
C ALA A 423 25.54 -3.88 2.28
N ALA A 424 24.71 -4.90 2.49
CA ALA A 424 24.97 -6.25 2.01
C ALA A 424 24.87 -6.38 0.48
N ALA A 425 24.26 -5.40 -0.20
CA ALA A 425 24.18 -5.33 -1.65
C ALA A 425 24.79 -4.05 -2.23
N ARG A 426 24.01 -2.99 -2.47
CA ARG A 426 24.47 -1.75 -3.15
C ARG A 426 24.21 -0.50 -2.30
N GLY A 427 24.96 0.57 -2.54
CA GLY A 427 24.75 1.86 -1.88
C GLY A 427 25.11 1.79 -0.39
N GLY A 428 26.40 1.76 -0.08
CA GLY A 428 26.89 1.54 1.29
C GLY A 428 26.40 2.59 2.29
N ALA A 429 26.27 3.85 1.84
CA ALA A 429 25.53 4.87 2.55
C ALA A 429 24.12 5.06 1.97
N VAL A 430 24.02 5.35 0.66
CA VAL A 430 22.77 5.75 0.01
C VAL A 430 22.44 4.84 -1.17
N MET A 431 21.20 4.35 -1.23
CA MET A 431 20.63 3.73 -2.42
C MET A 431 19.55 4.65 -2.98
N TYR A 432 19.55 4.86 -4.28
CA TYR A 432 18.53 5.63 -4.98
C TYR A 432 17.99 4.86 -6.18
N VAL A 433 16.67 4.74 -6.26
CA VAL A 433 15.95 4.14 -7.36
C VAL A 433 15.04 5.19 -7.98
N GLN A 434 15.22 5.42 -9.28
CA GLN A 434 14.36 6.29 -10.06
C GLN A 434 12.99 5.62 -10.28
N LYS A 435 11.91 6.33 -9.95
CA LYS A 435 10.53 5.98 -10.32
C LYS A 435 9.86 7.17 -11.02
N CYS A 436 9.16 6.91 -12.11
CA CYS A 436 8.46 7.94 -12.89
C CYS A 436 6.95 7.81 -12.68
N ILE A 437 6.32 8.84 -12.10
CA ILE A 437 4.86 8.95 -11.97
C ILE A 437 4.42 10.30 -12.57
N ASP A 438 3.22 10.35 -13.11
CA ASP A 438 2.67 11.54 -13.79
C ASP A 438 2.32 12.65 -12.78
N ILE A 439 3.10 13.74 -12.80
CA ILE A 439 2.93 14.96 -11.97
C ILE A 439 1.62 15.72 -12.31
N GLY A 440 0.89 15.31 -13.35
CA GLY A 440 -0.35 15.93 -13.80
C GLY A 440 -1.44 16.08 -12.73
N SER A 441 -1.42 15.27 -11.66
CA SER A 441 -2.37 15.38 -10.53
C SER A 441 -2.05 16.52 -9.56
N PHE A 442 -0.82 17.05 -9.53
CA PHE A 442 -0.40 18.06 -8.54
C PHE A 442 -0.80 19.49 -8.91
N ILE A 443 -0.86 19.82 -10.21
CA ILE A 443 -1.16 21.17 -10.70
C ILE A 443 -2.68 21.43 -10.84
N GLY A 444 -3.50 20.42 -10.51
CA GLY A 444 -4.97 20.51 -10.48
C GLY A 444 -5.56 20.53 -9.07
N VAL A 445 -4.77 20.24 -8.03
CA VAL A 445 -5.16 20.51 -6.66
C VAL A 445 -4.88 21.98 -6.43
N GLU A 446 -5.93 22.79 -6.25
CA GLU A 446 -5.77 24.09 -5.62
C GLU A 446 -5.19 23.83 -4.24
N TRP A 447 -3.87 23.81 -4.11
CA TRP A 447 -3.18 24.17 -2.89
C TRP A 447 -3.54 25.63 -2.70
N GLY A 448 -4.71 25.88 -2.11
CA GLY A 448 -5.17 27.21 -1.82
C GLY A 448 -4.02 27.92 -1.14
N SER A 449 -3.61 29.05 -1.69
CA SER A 449 -2.71 29.97 -1.03
C SER A 449 -3.31 30.27 0.35
N GLY A 450 -2.85 29.52 1.37
CA GLY A 450 -3.53 29.40 2.65
C GLY A 450 -4.72 28.44 2.67
N SER A 451 -4.50 27.13 2.64
CA SER A 451 -5.42 26.17 3.25
C SER A 451 -5.45 26.37 4.77
N SER A 452 -6.06 27.49 5.18
CA SER A 452 -6.59 27.64 6.52
C SER A 452 -7.85 26.80 6.60
N VAL A 453 -7.81 25.70 7.36
CA VAL A 453 -9.04 25.14 7.91
C VAL A 453 -9.54 26.17 8.92
N GLU A 454 -10.63 26.85 8.59
CA GLU A 454 -11.35 27.67 9.57
C GLU A 454 -12.02 26.72 10.56
N ASP A 455 -11.52 26.68 11.79
CA ASP A 455 -12.32 26.29 12.96
C ASP A 455 -13.48 27.31 13.09
N PRO A 456 -14.76 26.90 12.96
CA PRO A 456 -15.90 27.79 13.11
C PRO A 456 -16.02 28.43 14.51
N THR A 457 -15.20 28.00 15.48
CA THR A 457 -15.31 28.44 16.87
C THR A 457 -14.15 29.30 17.37
N ASN A 458 -12.90 29.17 16.89
CA ASN A 458 -11.78 29.95 17.47
C ASN A 458 -10.73 30.56 16.52
N GLY A 459 -10.84 30.45 15.19
CA GLY A 459 -10.08 31.33 14.27
C GLY A 459 -8.54 31.31 14.34
N VAL A 460 -7.92 30.31 15.00
CA VAL A 460 -6.45 30.16 14.98
C VAL A 460 -6.04 29.41 13.71
N LYS A 461 -5.35 30.11 12.81
CA LYS A 461 -4.85 29.56 11.53
C LYS A 461 -3.41 29.06 11.71
N PHE A 462 -3.22 27.76 11.88
CA PHE A 462 -1.89 27.15 11.79
C PHE A 462 -1.58 26.86 10.32
N GLN A 463 -0.59 27.56 9.77
CA GLN A 463 -0.11 27.32 8.41
C GLN A 463 0.93 26.19 8.45
N LEU A 464 0.60 25.03 7.87
CA LEU A 464 1.63 24.13 7.38
C LEU A 464 2.54 24.94 6.42
N PRO A 465 3.87 24.77 6.46
CA PRO A 465 4.73 25.36 5.45
C PRO A 465 4.19 24.92 4.08
N ASP A 466 3.83 25.88 3.23
CA ASP A 466 3.48 25.58 1.85
C ASP A 466 4.61 24.70 1.28
N PRO A 467 4.35 23.49 0.77
CA PRO A 467 5.38 22.65 0.18
C PRO A 467 6.26 23.47 -0.78
N LEU A 468 5.67 24.44 -1.51
CA LEU A 468 6.39 25.38 -2.38
C LEU A 468 7.37 26.30 -1.64
N THR A 469 7.10 26.69 -0.39
CA THR A 469 8.05 27.46 0.43
C THR A 469 9.21 26.61 0.93
N VAL A 470 8.97 25.35 1.31
CA VAL A 470 10.03 24.39 1.67
C VAL A 470 10.89 24.11 0.44
N LEU A 471 10.26 23.83 -0.69
CA LEU A 471 10.87 23.61 -2.00
C LEU A 471 11.66 24.84 -2.50
N ALA A 472 11.13 26.05 -2.34
CA ALA A 472 11.82 27.30 -2.69
C ALA A 472 13.02 27.59 -1.80
N SER A 473 12.97 27.23 -0.51
CA SER A 473 14.10 27.38 0.40
C SER A 473 15.30 26.50 0.05
N VAL A 474 15.08 25.47 -0.79
CA VAL A 474 16.10 24.51 -1.24
C VAL A 474 16.38 24.56 -2.75
N GLY A 475 15.87 25.58 -3.45
CA GLY A 475 16.16 25.81 -4.88
C GLY A 475 15.37 24.92 -5.86
N LEU A 476 14.32 24.24 -5.38
CA LEU A 476 13.39 23.45 -6.18
C LEU A 476 12.09 24.24 -6.37
N ASP A 477 12.19 25.45 -6.93
CA ASP A 477 11.05 26.35 -7.04
C ASP A 477 9.91 25.81 -7.93
N ALA A 478 8.76 26.52 -7.91
CA ALA A 478 7.61 26.19 -8.75
C ALA A 478 8.00 26.09 -10.24
N GLU A 479 9.04 26.82 -10.67
CA GLU A 479 9.53 26.80 -12.04
C GLU A 479 10.27 25.49 -12.36
N PHE A 480 11.14 25.00 -11.46
CA PHE A 480 11.80 23.70 -11.54
C PHE A 480 10.78 22.55 -11.60
N LEU A 481 9.76 22.57 -10.73
CA LEU A 481 8.70 21.54 -10.72
C LEU A 481 7.83 21.60 -11.98
N THR A 482 7.61 22.80 -12.53
CA THR A 482 6.83 22.98 -13.77
C THR A 482 7.64 22.59 -15.02
N GLN A 483 8.96 22.82 -15.04
CA GLN A 483 9.85 22.36 -16.12
C GLN A 483 10.01 20.84 -16.13
N ASN A 484 9.94 20.22 -14.96
CA ASN A 484 10.11 18.78 -14.77
C ASN A 484 8.77 18.02 -14.66
N LYS A 485 7.67 18.63 -15.11
CA LYS A 485 6.33 18.04 -15.11
C LYS A 485 6.30 16.72 -15.93
N GLY A 486 5.99 15.61 -15.27
CA GLY A 486 6.06 14.25 -15.86
C GLY A 486 7.45 13.60 -15.79
N GLN A 487 8.39 14.19 -15.06
CA GLN A 487 9.69 13.58 -14.80
C GLN A 487 9.66 12.68 -13.57
N CYS A 488 10.66 11.81 -13.52
CA CYS A 488 10.85 10.84 -12.48
C CYS A 488 11.31 11.47 -11.17
N SER A 489 11.34 10.68 -10.10
CA SER A 489 11.94 11.02 -8.82
C SER A 489 13.31 11.69 -9.00
N TYR A 490 13.78 12.41 -7.99
CA TYR A 490 15.02 13.18 -8.06
C TYR A 490 15.77 13.16 -6.73
N LEU A 491 17.09 12.98 -6.78
CA LEU A 491 17.94 13.08 -5.60
C LEU A 491 19.01 14.16 -5.79
N GLN A 492 19.08 15.07 -4.83
CA GLN A 492 20.11 16.08 -4.74
C GLN A 492 20.95 15.89 -3.47
N ASP A 493 22.27 15.90 -3.62
CA ASP A 493 23.20 15.94 -2.49
C ASP A 493 24.11 17.18 -2.57
N GLN A 494 24.16 17.93 -1.47
CA GLN A 494 24.96 19.13 -1.33
C GLN A 494 25.89 19.01 -0.12
N GLN A 495 27.21 18.98 -0.36
CA GLN A 495 28.21 19.10 0.71
C GLN A 495 28.16 18.00 1.81
N SER A 496 27.55 16.84 1.56
CA SER A 496 27.60 15.71 2.50
C SER A 496 28.97 15.02 2.53
N LYS A 497 29.32 14.46 3.68
CA LYS A 497 30.55 13.70 3.94
C LYS A 497 30.25 12.22 4.01
N TYR A 498 31.11 11.40 3.41
CA TYR A 498 30.96 9.95 3.36
C TYR A 498 32.27 9.28 3.73
N ILE A 499 32.34 8.65 4.89
CA ILE A 499 33.61 8.13 5.42
C ILE A 499 33.43 6.65 5.78
N ASP A 500 34.36 5.82 5.32
CA ASP A 500 34.43 4.38 5.65
C ASP A 500 33.15 3.57 5.37
N ASN A 501 32.30 3.99 4.42
CA ASN A 501 31.10 3.24 4.06
C ASN A 501 31.44 2.02 3.19
N VAL A 502 30.62 0.96 3.28
CA VAL A 502 30.89 -0.32 2.61
C VAL A 502 29.65 -0.83 1.87
N ALA A 503 29.80 -1.22 0.61
CA ALA A 503 28.78 -1.96 -0.14
C ALA A 503 29.38 -3.24 -0.72
N GLN A 504 28.67 -4.36 -0.75
CA GLN A 504 29.25 -5.60 -1.29
C GLN A 504 29.40 -5.62 -2.82
N TYR A 505 28.42 -5.06 -3.56
CA TYR A 505 28.34 -5.21 -5.02
C TYR A 505 28.52 -3.92 -5.80
N ALA A 506 28.03 -2.77 -5.33
CA ALA A 506 28.23 -1.52 -6.06
C ALA A 506 27.99 -0.28 -5.19
N GLY A 507 28.71 0.81 -5.46
CA GLY A 507 28.44 2.10 -4.85
C GLY A 507 28.75 2.12 -3.36
N GLY A 508 30.03 2.12 -2.99
CA GLY A 508 30.45 2.15 -1.58
C GLY A 508 29.88 3.36 -0.82
N ILE A 509 29.74 4.51 -1.51
CA ILE A 509 28.97 5.66 -1.05
C ILE A 509 27.51 5.52 -1.50
N MET A 510 27.29 5.55 -2.83
CA MET A 510 25.96 5.66 -3.40
C MET A 510 25.80 4.77 -4.62
N TYR A 511 24.63 4.13 -4.73
CA TYR A 511 24.19 3.49 -5.96
C TYR A 511 22.91 4.16 -6.44
N SER A 512 22.88 4.57 -7.71
CA SER A 512 21.69 5.09 -8.37
C SER A 512 21.27 4.16 -9.50
N THR A 513 19.97 4.04 -9.78
CA THR A 513 19.48 3.34 -10.99
C THR A 513 19.41 4.22 -12.24
N ASP A 514 19.63 5.52 -12.11
CA ASP A 514 19.62 6.46 -13.23
C ASP A 514 20.58 7.62 -12.95
N GLN A 515 21.48 7.89 -13.89
CA GLN A 515 22.40 9.01 -13.78
C GLN A 515 21.71 10.38 -13.92
N GLY A 516 20.67 10.50 -14.76
CA GLY A 516 20.02 11.77 -15.07
C GLY A 516 19.24 12.39 -13.90
N SER A 517 18.70 11.55 -13.01
CA SER A 517 17.93 11.92 -11.83
C SER A 517 18.78 12.22 -10.59
N LEU A 518 20.11 12.18 -10.72
CA LEU A 518 21.05 12.40 -9.61
C LEU A 518 21.85 13.69 -9.82
N ASN A 519 21.80 14.59 -8.84
CA ASN A 519 22.60 15.81 -8.84
C ASN A 519 23.43 15.95 -7.56
N ILE A 520 24.74 15.94 -7.69
CA ILE A 520 25.66 16.00 -6.56
C ILE A 520 26.55 17.24 -6.71
N THR A 521 26.58 18.05 -5.65
CA THR A 521 27.41 19.26 -5.58
C THR A 521 28.39 19.18 -4.42
N CYS A 522 29.66 19.46 -4.71
CA CYS A 522 30.75 19.40 -3.73
C CYS A 522 31.42 20.76 -3.57
N LYS A 523 31.79 21.09 -2.33
CA LYS A 523 32.57 22.30 -2.03
C LYS A 523 34.03 21.99 -2.31
N GLU A 524 34.57 22.62 -3.36
CA GLU A 524 35.96 22.61 -3.85
C GLU A 524 36.29 21.61 -4.98
N HIS A 525 36.32 22.17 -6.20
CA HIS A 525 37.11 21.78 -7.38
C HIS A 525 36.66 20.64 -8.33
N ALA A 526 37.09 20.89 -9.58
CA ALA A 526 36.83 20.29 -10.88
C ALA A 526 36.55 18.78 -10.93
N ILE A 527 35.52 18.45 -11.72
CA ILE A 527 35.35 17.17 -12.42
C ILE A 527 36.73 16.69 -12.89
N ALA A 528 37.22 15.57 -12.37
CA ALA A 528 38.44 14.96 -12.88
C ALA A 528 38.22 14.57 -14.35
N ASP A 529 39.22 14.75 -15.21
CA ASP A 529 39.19 14.54 -16.68
C ASP A 529 38.82 13.10 -17.12
N ASN A 530 38.52 12.21 -16.19
CA ASN A 530 38.10 10.82 -16.39
C ASN A 530 36.59 10.58 -16.15
N GLY A 531 35.80 11.62 -15.85
CA GLY A 531 34.36 11.47 -15.59
C GLY A 531 34.00 10.90 -14.22
N SER A 532 34.97 10.64 -13.34
CA SER A 532 34.68 10.24 -11.95
C SER A 532 34.40 11.48 -11.10
N LEU A 533 33.22 11.51 -10.47
CA LEU A 533 32.79 12.56 -9.55
C LEU A 533 33.54 12.42 -8.22
N ASP A 534 34.81 12.81 -8.18
CA ASP A 534 35.68 12.66 -7.01
C ASP A 534 35.71 13.98 -6.22
N CYS A 535 34.87 14.07 -5.19
CA CYS A 535 34.86 15.19 -4.27
C CYS A 535 36.04 15.04 -3.31
N GLY A 536 37.17 15.66 -3.67
CA GLY A 536 38.51 15.45 -3.09
C GLY A 536 38.57 15.12 -1.59
N LEU A 537 39.40 14.14 -1.24
CA LEU A 537 39.74 13.71 0.12
C LEU A 537 40.13 14.92 1.00
N PRO A 538 39.66 15.02 2.27
CA PRO A 538 39.31 13.92 3.19
C PRO A 538 37.81 13.70 3.45
N SER A 539 36.91 14.41 2.76
CA SER A 539 35.46 14.32 3.01
C SER A 539 34.86 12.96 2.64
N TRP A 540 35.41 12.30 1.62
CA TRP A 540 34.91 11.04 1.04
C TRP A 540 35.87 9.84 1.22
N GLY A 541 36.71 9.87 2.28
CA GLY A 541 37.79 8.90 2.47
C GLY A 541 37.35 7.53 3.00
N GLY A 542 38.05 6.48 2.57
CA GLY A 542 37.95 5.13 3.17
C GLY A 542 36.73 4.31 2.77
N ASN A 543 35.88 4.81 1.86
CA ASN A 543 34.74 4.04 1.34
C ASN A 543 35.23 2.86 0.50
N ASN A 544 34.64 1.69 0.73
CA ASN A 544 35.07 0.44 0.13
C ASN A 544 33.90 -0.30 -0.50
N ILE A 545 34.27 -1.18 -1.42
CA ILE A 545 33.37 -2.16 -2.01
C ILE A 545 33.84 -3.56 -1.63
N GLY A 546 32.89 -4.49 -1.59
CA GLY A 546 33.19 -5.91 -1.49
C GLY A 546 34.09 -6.34 -2.64
N LYS A 547 34.72 -7.50 -2.47
CA LYS A 547 35.78 -7.98 -3.36
C LYS A 547 35.41 -7.93 -4.85
N TYR A 548 34.14 -8.16 -5.18
CA TYR A 548 33.60 -8.23 -6.55
C TYR A 548 32.73 -7.04 -6.93
N GLY A 549 32.72 -5.98 -6.12
CA GLY A 549 31.95 -4.80 -6.43
C GLY A 549 32.65 -3.87 -7.42
N TYR A 550 31.96 -2.78 -7.77
CA TYR A 550 32.53 -1.67 -8.53
C TYR A 550 32.03 -0.33 -8.00
N GLY A 551 32.74 0.75 -8.30
CA GLY A 551 32.41 2.09 -7.82
C GLY A 551 32.47 2.21 -6.29
N PRO A 552 33.66 2.30 -5.67
CA PRO A 552 33.80 2.53 -4.22
C PRO A 552 33.17 3.86 -3.77
N LEU A 553 32.99 4.81 -4.68
CA LEU A 553 32.24 6.04 -4.47
C LEU A 553 30.81 5.85 -4.99
N ILE A 554 30.51 6.39 -6.17
CA ILE A 554 29.21 6.33 -6.81
C ILE A 554 29.23 5.25 -7.90
N ALA A 555 28.13 4.51 -8.06
CA ALA A 555 27.97 3.51 -9.11
C ALA A 555 26.56 3.57 -9.72
N PHE A 556 26.46 3.23 -11.01
CA PHE A 556 25.21 3.16 -11.77
C PHE A 556 25.00 1.76 -12.37
N PRO A 557 23.83 1.46 -12.97
CA PRO A 557 23.62 0.20 -13.63
C PRO A 557 24.59 0.03 -14.83
N PRO A 558 24.96 -1.21 -15.15
CA PRO A 558 25.80 -1.49 -16.32
C PRO A 558 25.06 -1.15 -17.62
N ALA A 559 25.68 -0.34 -18.48
CA ALA A 559 25.00 0.27 -19.62
C ALA A 559 25.65 -0.03 -20.98
N ARG A 560 26.98 -0.21 -21.03
CA ARG A 560 27.70 -0.40 -22.29
C ARG A 560 28.85 -1.38 -22.20
N VAL A 561 29.20 -1.94 -23.35
CA VAL A 561 30.40 -2.76 -23.54
C VAL A 561 31.40 -1.95 -24.35
N ASP A 562 32.48 -1.55 -23.71
CA ASP A 562 33.61 -0.88 -24.34
C ASP A 562 34.55 -1.93 -24.94
N THR A 563 34.92 -1.78 -26.20
CA THR A 563 35.83 -2.71 -26.89
C THR A 563 36.94 -1.95 -27.59
N ASP A 564 38.12 -2.56 -27.73
CA ASP A 564 39.26 -2.01 -28.47
C ASP A 564 39.13 -2.15 -30.00
N LEU A 565 38.02 -2.70 -30.48
CA LEU A 565 37.74 -2.89 -31.89
C LEU A 565 37.39 -1.55 -32.58
N PRO A 566 38.05 -1.21 -33.70
CA PRO A 566 37.64 -0.09 -34.51
C PRO A 566 36.28 -0.37 -35.18
N SER A 567 35.54 0.69 -35.54
CA SER A 567 34.22 0.58 -36.21
C SER A 567 34.25 -0.20 -37.53
N LYS A 568 35.41 -0.27 -38.19
CA LYS A 568 35.72 -1.19 -39.29
C LYS A 568 37.12 -1.74 -39.12
N LEU A 569 37.25 -3.06 -39.07
CA LEU A 569 38.53 -3.76 -39.04
C LEU A 569 38.73 -4.51 -40.36
N THR A 570 39.83 -4.25 -41.06
CA THR A 570 40.20 -5.04 -42.25
C THR A 570 40.93 -6.31 -41.80
N TYR A 571 40.33 -7.47 -42.04
CA TYR A 571 40.88 -8.77 -41.65
C TYR A 571 40.90 -9.74 -42.84
N VAL A 572 42.00 -10.46 -43.02
CA VAL A 572 42.16 -11.46 -44.08
C VAL A 572 41.94 -12.86 -43.49
N SER A 573 40.79 -13.45 -43.83
CA SER A 573 40.45 -14.83 -43.46
C SER A 573 41.33 -15.82 -44.24
N ASN A 574 42.42 -16.26 -43.62
CA ASN A 574 43.35 -17.28 -44.15
C ASN A 574 43.40 -18.55 -43.28
N GLY A 575 42.55 -18.67 -42.26
CA GLY A 575 42.49 -19.81 -41.33
C GLY A 575 43.66 -19.89 -40.32
N VAL A 576 44.56 -18.90 -40.30
CA VAL A 576 45.75 -18.89 -39.43
C VAL A 576 45.94 -17.56 -38.69
N SER A 577 45.49 -16.45 -39.28
CA SER A 577 45.51 -15.13 -38.65
C SER A 577 44.67 -15.14 -37.39
N LYS A 578 45.24 -14.67 -36.27
CA LYS A 578 44.53 -14.50 -35.01
C LYS A 578 44.05 -13.07 -34.86
N LEU A 579 42.86 -12.90 -34.31
CA LEU A 579 42.26 -11.63 -33.94
C LEU A 579 42.21 -11.56 -32.41
N SER A 580 42.81 -10.50 -31.85
CA SER A 580 42.73 -10.19 -30.43
C SER A 580 41.71 -9.08 -30.21
N ILE A 581 40.84 -9.24 -29.21
CA ILE A 581 39.82 -8.28 -28.79
C ILE A 581 39.85 -8.16 -27.28
N THR A 582 39.85 -6.93 -26.81
CA THR A 582 39.66 -6.57 -25.42
C THR A 582 38.28 -5.97 -25.24
N ALA A 583 37.52 -6.49 -24.27
CA ALA A 583 36.21 -5.96 -23.90
C ALA A 583 36.18 -5.61 -22.41
N GLN A 584 35.47 -4.54 -22.07
CA GLN A 584 35.25 -4.07 -20.72
C GLN A 584 33.82 -3.57 -20.58
N VAL A 585 33.23 -3.69 -19.39
CA VAL A 585 31.86 -3.22 -19.14
C VAL A 585 31.93 -1.91 -18.40
N SER A 586 31.07 -0.98 -18.77
CA SER A 586 30.97 0.31 -18.11
C SER A 586 29.55 0.63 -17.73
N ASP A 587 29.41 1.30 -16.59
CA ASP A 587 28.13 1.83 -16.12
C ASP A 587 27.66 3.03 -16.96
N GLU A 588 26.45 3.52 -16.68
CA GLU A 588 25.85 4.69 -17.34
C GLU A 588 26.78 5.92 -17.34
N ALA A 589 27.54 6.12 -16.26
CA ALA A 589 28.40 7.29 -16.08
C ALA A 589 29.77 7.20 -16.76
N GLY A 590 30.20 6.01 -17.21
CA GLY A 590 31.56 5.89 -17.76
C GLY A 590 32.42 4.87 -17.07
N THR A 591 32.10 4.51 -15.83
CA THR A 591 33.00 3.82 -14.91
C THR A 591 33.11 2.35 -15.27
N HIS A 592 34.34 1.87 -15.44
CA HIS A 592 34.60 0.46 -15.72
C HIS A 592 34.28 -0.42 -14.51
N ILE A 593 33.56 -1.51 -14.78
CA ILE A 593 33.19 -2.52 -13.78
C ILE A 593 34.37 -3.48 -13.61
N THR A 594 34.87 -3.62 -12.39
CA THR A 594 35.97 -4.52 -12.01
C THR A 594 35.44 -5.89 -11.59
N THR A 595 36.24 -6.95 -11.70
CA THR A 595 35.90 -8.26 -11.12
C THR A 595 36.83 -8.65 -9.99
N GLY A 596 36.26 -9.09 -8.88
CA GLY A 596 37.03 -9.58 -7.74
C GLY A 596 37.53 -11.01 -7.91
N THR A 597 38.52 -11.43 -7.12
CA THR A 597 38.99 -12.82 -7.10
C THR A 597 38.21 -13.75 -6.15
N GLY A 598 37.61 -14.84 -6.62
CA GLY A 598 37.08 -15.92 -5.76
C GLY A 598 35.68 -16.46 -6.16
N ASN A 599 35.02 -17.21 -5.26
CA ASN A 599 34.04 -18.27 -5.57
C ASN A 599 32.65 -17.86 -6.16
N GLN A 600 32.49 -16.68 -6.75
CA GLN A 600 31.38 -16.38 -7.67
C GLN A 600 31.91 -16.20 -9.09
N ALA A 601 31.11 -16.53 -10.11
CA ALA A 601 31.59 -16.56 -11.50
C ALA A 601 32.11 -15.18 -11.94
N PRO A 602 33.34 -15.07 -12.47
CA PRO A 602 33.85 -13.81 -13.02
C PRO A 602 33.01 -13.35 -14.21
N LEU A 603 32.99 -12.04 -14.50
CA LEU A 603 32.35 -11.47 -15.69
C LEU A 603 32.79 -12.26 -16.93
N ARG A 604 31.85 -12.80 -17.68
CA ARG A 604 32.12 -13.49 -18.94
C ARG A 604 31.68 -12.66 -20.13
N ALA A 605 32.60 -12.46 -21.07
CA ALA A 605 32.27 -12.03 -22.42
C ALA A 605 32.23 -13.25 -23.34
N SER A 606 31.23 -13.27 -24.22
CA SER A 606 31.14 -14.19 -25.34
C SER A 606 31.12 -13.38 -26.64
N ILE A 607 31.92 -13.78 -27.62
CA ILE A 607 31.94 -13.13 -28.94
C ILE A 607 31.10 -13.96 -29.92
N SER A 608 30.30 -13.26 -30.71
CA SER A 608 29.52 -13.83 -31.80
C SER A 608 29.73 -13.00 -33.09
N VAL A 609 29.62 -13.64 -34.25
CA VAL A 609 29.61 -12.96 -35.56
C VAL A 609 28.20 -12.93 -36.09
N LYS A 610 27.73 -11.75 -36.50
CA LYS A 610 26.48 -11.53 -37.22
C LYS A 610 26.77 -11.14 -38.67
N THR A 611 26.16 -11.86 -39.60
CA THR A 611 26.16 -11.53 -41.05
C THR A 611 25.22 -10.34 -41.30
N LEU A 612 25.73 -9.26 -41.87
CA LEU A 612 24.93 -8.05 -42.20
C LEU A 612 24.20 -8.15 -43.54
N MET A 613 24.54 -9.14 -44.38
CA MET A 613 23.88 -9.44 -45.65
C MET A 613 23.70 -10.95 -45.82
N MET A 614 22.61 -11.37 -46.48
CA MET A 614 22.43 -12.77 -46.88
C MET A 614 23.54 -13.15 -47.86
N PRO A 615 24.39 -14.14 -47.53
CA PRO A 615 25.37 -14.63 -48.49
C PRO A 615 24.65 -15.22 -49.71
N PRO A 616 25.23 -15.13 -50.92
CA PRO A 616 24.66 -15.76 -52.10
C PRO A 616 24.42 -17.26 -51.85
N TYR A 617 23.30 -17.76 -52.39
CA TYR A 617 22.89 -19.17 -52.30
C TYR A 617 24.11 -20.07 -52.65
N ASP A 618 24.48 -20.97 -51.72
CA ASP A 618 25.65 -21.88 -51.74
C ASP A 618 26.98 -21.42 -51.08
N SER A 619 27.05 -20.29 -50.38
CA SER A 619 28.26 -19.92 -49.60
C SER A 619 28.19 -20.34 -48.12
N PRO A 620 29.26 -20.89 -47.51
CA PRO A 620 29.29 -21.23 -46.09
C PRO A 620 29.17 -19.97 -45.22
N ALA A 621 28.39 -20.06 -44.13
CA ALA A 621 28.27 -18.99 -43.14
C ALA A 621 29.63 -18.69 -42.47
N PRO A 622 29.87 -17.45 -42.00
CA PRO A 622 31.08 -17.14 -41.26
C PRO A 622 31.13 -17.97 -39.96
N ILE A 623 32.30 -18.53 -39.66
CA ILE A 623 32.53 -19.34 -38.46
C ILE A 623 33.66 -18.70 -37.65
N LEU A 624 33.42 -18.48 -36.35
CA LEU A 624 34.47 -18.19 -35.38
C LEU A 624 35.07 -19.51 -34.87
N GLN A 625 36.40 -19.61 -34.88
CA GLN A 625 37.16 -20.73 -34.34
C GLN A 625 38.17 -20.23 -33.30
N GLY A 626 38.59 -21.11 -32.38
CA GLY A 626 39.52 -20.74 -31.31
C GLY A 626 38.80 -20.23 -30.05
N GLN A 627 39.35 -19.21 -29.39
CA GLN A 627 38.78 -18.63 -28.18
C GLN A 627 37.60 -17.72 -28.52
N THR A 628 36.39 -18.07 -28.06
CA THR A 628 35.16 -17.28 -28.27
C THR A 628 34.56 -16.74 -26.97
N GLN A 629 35.17 -17.06 -25.83
CA GLN A 629 34.79 -16.60 -24.50
C GLN A 629 36.03 -16.18 -23.71
N ALA A 630 35.88 -15.15 -22.88
CA ALA A 630 36.87 -14.75 -21.91
C ALA A 630 36.21 -14.37 -20.59
N GLU A 631 36.92 -14.69 -19.51
CA GLU A 631 36.62 -14.20 -18.17
C GLU A 631 37.41 -12.90 -17.94
N ALA A 632 36.81 -11.97 -17.22
CA ALA A 632 37.47 -10.72 -16.87
C ALA A 632 38.60 -10.97 -15.87
N ASP A 633 39.66 -10.18 -15.99
CA ASP A 633 40.70 -10.08 -14.98
C ASP A 633 40.27 -9.18 -13.80
N GLU A 634 41.18 -8.99 -12.83
CA GLU A 634 40.91 -8.16 -11.63
C GLU A 634 40.52 -6.71 -11.96
N SER A 635 40.93 -6.23 -13.13
CA SER A 635 40.59 -4.88 -13.63
C SER A 635 39.28 -4.83 -14.41
N GLY A 636 38.57 -5.97 -14.53
CA GLY A 636 37.34 -6.07 -15.31
C GLY A 636 37.57 -6.23 -16.81
N VAL A 637 38.81 -6.46 -17.23
CA VAL A 637 39.19 -6.53 -18.64
C VAL A 637 39.11 -7.97 -19.13
N MET A 638 38.35 -8.21 -20.19
CA MET A 638 38.18 -9.51 -20.83
C MET A 638 39.02 -9.55 -22.11
N ARG A 639 40.03 -10.44 -22.16
CA ARG A 639 40.92 -10.59 -23.33
C ARG A 639 40.64 -11.87 -24.10
N ILE A 640 40.38 -11.73 -25.40
CA ILE A 640 40.16 -12.84 -26.33
C ILE A 640 41.24 -12.75 -27.41
N ASP A 641 42.30 -13.55 -27.28
CA ASP A 641 43.53 -13.40 -28.09
C ASP A 641 43.63 -14.40 -29.26
N ASP A 642 42.95 -15.55 -29.12
CA ASP A 642 43.08 -16.69 -30.03
C ASP A 642 41.84 -16.90 -30.90
N MET A 643 41.20 -15.81 -31.36
CA MET A 643 40.01 -15.90 -32.20
C MET A 643 40.38 -15.91 -33.70
N ILE A 644 39.82 -16.85 -34.47
CA ILE A 644 40.02 -16.96 -35.92
C ILE A 644 38.67 -16.84 -36.61
N LEU A 645 38.50 -15.83 -37.47
CA LEU A 645 37.32 -15.69 -38.33
C LEU A 645 37.57 -16.42 -39.66
N SER A 646 36.74 -17.41 -39.97
CA SER A 646 36.70 -18.10 -41.25
C SER A 646 35.46 -17.67 -42.05
N ALA A 647 35.65 -16.80 -43.04
CA ALA A 647 34.56 -16.22 -43.82
C ALA A 647 35.00 -15.85 -45.26
N ILE A 648 34.04 -15.71 -46.18
CA ILE A 648 34.28 -15.15 -47.52
C ILE A 648 34.56 -13.63 -47.42
N PRO A 649 35.17 -12.98 -48.43
CA PRO A 649 35.35 -11.52 -48.39
C PRO A 649 33.99 -10.79 -48.29
N GLY A 650 33.81 -9.97 -47.26
CA GLY A 650 32.58 -9.21 -47.01
C GLY A 650 32.60 -8.47 -45.67
N ASP A 651 31.55 -7.68 -45.42
CA ASP A 651 31.37 -6.94 -44.17
C ASP A 651 30.66 -7.80 -43.11
N TYR A 652 31.31 -8.01 -41.96
CA TYR A 652 30.80 -8.80 -40.84
C TYR A 652 30.73 -7.95 -39.57
N ALA A 653 29.63 -8.08 -38.81
CA ALA A 653 29.52 -7.45 -37.50
C ALA A 653 29.96 -8.43 -36.41
N LEU A 654 30.90 -8.00 -35.56
CA LEU A 654 31.25 -8.70 -34.32
C LEU A 654 30.36 -8.15 -33.20
N ALA A 655 29.75 -9.04 -32.43
CA ALA A 655 28.95 -8.70 -31.27
C ALA A 655 29.54 -9.37 -30.03
N VAL A 656 29.95 -8.56 -29.06
CA VAL A 656 30.31 -9.02 -27.71
C VAL A 656 29.03 -9.07 -26.89
N THR A 657 28.77 -10.19 -26.24
CA THR A 657 27.65 -10.38 -25.32
C THR A 657 28.17 -10.74 -23.93
N LEU A 658 27.50 -10.22 -22.91
CA LEU A 658 27.77 -10.41 -21.50
C LEU A 658 26.61 -11.20 -20.87
N PRO A 659 26.68 -12.53 -20.77
CA PRO A 659 25.60 -13.33 -20.22
C PRO A 659 25.26 -12.94 -18.77
N ASP A 660 26.26 -12.47 -18.02
CA ASP A 660 26.13 -12.10 -16.61
C ASP A 660 25.48 -10.71 -16.42
N TYR A 661 25.51 -9.86 -17.45
CA TYR A 661 24.90 -8.52 -17.46
C TYR A 661 24.05 -8.31 -18.71
N PRO A 662 22.87 -8.97 -18.78
CA PRO A 662 21.95 -8.85 -19.89
C PRO A 662 21.60 -7.41 -20.26
N GLN A 663 21.41 -6.54 -19.26
CA GLN A 663 21.05 -5.12 -19.43
C GLN A 663 22.09 -4.36 -20.28
N ALA A 664 23.38 -4.61 -20.07
CA ALA A 664 24.48 -3.96 -20.80
C ALA A 664 24.57 -4.40 -22.28
N ASN A 665 24.03 -5.58 -22.61
CA ASN A 665 23.94 -6.02 -24.01
C ASN A 665 22.79 -5.32 -24.75
N TRP A 666 21.82 -4.77 -24.02
CA TRP A 666 20.50 -4.42 -24.51
C TRP A 666 20.05 -3.02 -24.05
N PRO A 667 20.78 -1.95 -24.40
CA PRO A 667 20.50 -0.58 -23.95
C PRO A 667 19.12 -0.02 -24.39
N LEU A 668 18.36 -0.77 -25.21
CA LEU A 668 17.00 -0.42 -25.66
C LEU A 668 15.91 -1.36 -25.08
N GLY A 669 16.22 -2.16 -24.06
CA GLY A 669 15.29 -3.03 -23.31
C GLY A 669 15.37 -4.52 -23.65
N TYR A 670 15.04 -5.38 -22.67
CA TYR A 670 15.16 -6.86 -22.71
C TYR A 670 14.45 -7.54 -23.90
N TRP A 671 13.33 -6.98 -24.36
CA TRP A 671 12.50 -7.57 -25.43
C TRP A 671 13.00 -7.28 -26.84
N VAL A 672 14.03 -6.44 -26.99
CA VAL A 672 14.53 -6.03 -28.29
C VAL A 672 15.64 -6.96 -28.84
N PRO A 673 16.52 -7.64 -28.04
CA PRO A 673 17.72 -8.22 -28.66
C PRO A 673 18.12 -9.67 -28.30
N ASP A 674 17.23 -10.56 -27.82
CA ASP A 674 17.40 -12.02 -28.08
C ASP A 674 16.46 -12.55 -29.17
N MET A 675 16.70 -12.05 -30.38
CA MET A 675 16.32 -12.68 -31.66
C MET A 675 17.46 -13.58 -32.19
N SER A 676 18.44 -13.98 -31.35
CA SER A 676 19.68 -14.64 -31.81
C SER A 676 19.45 -16.06 -32.34
N LYS A 677 18.31 -16.67 -31.99
CA LYS A 677 17.71 -17.76 -32.75
C LYS A 677 16.59 -17.17 -33.58
N PRO A 678 16.65 -17.25 -34.93
CA PRO A 678 15.55 -16.74 -35.72
C PRO A 678 14.26 -17.48 -35.30
N CYS A 679 13.24 -16.73 -34.89
CA CYS A 679 11.92 -17.30 -34.61
C CYS A 679 11.50 -18.16 -35.80
N PHE A 680 10.89 -19.30 -35.52
CA PHE A 680 10.50 -20.28 -36.55
C PHE A 680 11.68 -20.88 -37.35
N THR A 681 12.90 -20.93 -36.79
CA THR A 681 14.00 -21.69 -37.41
C THR A 681 14.59 -22.77 -36.52
N SER A 682 15.12 -23.83 -37.16
CA SER A 682 15.85 -24.94 -36.53
C SER A 682 15.11 -25.57 -35.33
N TRP A 683 15.74 -25.58 -34.14
CA TRP A 683 15.23 -26.24 -32.94
C TRP A 683 13.92 -25.62 -32.42
N HIS A 684 13.76 -24.29 -32.49
CA HIS A 684 12.56 -23.61 -32.03
C HIS A 684 11.36 -24.02 -32.89
N LEU A 685 11.50 -24.05 -34.22
CA LEU A 685 10.45 -24.54 -35.12
C LEU A 685 10.11 -26.01 -34.85
N ARG A 686 11.14 -26.83 -34.61
CA ARG A 686 10.98 -28.28 -34.35
C ARG A 686 10.35 -28.60 -33.01
N LEU A 687 10.34 -27.68 -32.04
CA LEU A 687 9.62 -27.85 -30.76
C LEU A 687 8.28 -27.10 -30.76
N SER A 688 8.27 -25.86 -31.23
CA SER A 688 7.11 -24.98 -31.15
C SER A 688 5.97 -25.39 -32.08
N LEU A 689 6.26 -25.94 -33.28
CA LEU A 689 5.20 -26.46 -34.14
C LEU A 689 4.54 -27.73 -33.56
N PRO A 690 5.28 -28.80 -33.20
CA PRO A 690 4.64 -30.02 -32.72
C PRO A 690 4.09 -29.94 -31.29
N LEU A 691 4.46 -28.94 -30.48
CA LEU A 691 3.79 -28.67 -29.20
C LEU A 691 2.67 -27.64 -29.36
N GLY A 692 2.96 -26.53 -30.04
CA GLY A 692 2.05 -25.40 -30.18
C GLY A 692 0.90 -25.67 -31.14
N VAL A 693 1.13 -26.28 -32.31
CA VAL A 693 0.05 -26.54 -33.27
C VAL A 693 -0.96 -27.57 -32.72
N PRO A 694 -0.55 -28.71 -32.14
CA PRO A 694 -1.52 -29.64 -31.55
C PRO A 694 -2.26 -29.04 -30.36
N LEU A 695 -1.60 -28.26 -29.50
CA LEU A 695 -2.26 -27.58 -28.39
C LEU A 695 -3.26 -26.52 -28.90
N LEU A 696 -2.89 -25.76 -29.92
CA LEU A 696 -3.76 -24.76 -30.54
C LEU A 696 -4.93 -25.43 -31.26
N VAL A 697 -4.72 -26.54 -31.97
CA VAL A 697 -5.81 -27.33 -32.59
C VAL A 697 -6.70 -27.94 -31.50
N LEU A 698 -6.13 -28.46 -30.41
CA LEU A 698 -6.91 -29.03 -29.29
C LEU A 698 -7.79 -27.97 -28.62
N VAL A 699 -7.24 -26.78 -28.36
CA VAL A 699 -7.95 -25.70 -27.66
C VAL A 699 -8.92 -24.97 -28.59
N CYS A 700 -8.49 -24.57 -29.79
CA CYS A 700 -9.29 -23.77 -30.71
C CYS A 700 -10.27 -24.60 -31.55
N VAL A 701 -9.99 -25.88 -31.83
CA VAL A 701 -10.88 -26.73 -32.62
C VAL A 701 -11.53 -27.81 -31.75
N GLY A 702 -10.74 -28.43 -30.86
CA GLY A 702 -11.23 -29.51 -30.00
C GLY A 702 -12.31 -29.06 -29.01
N ILE A 703 -12.06 -28.01 -28.22
CA ILE A 703 -13.00 -27.55 -27.18
C ILE A 703 -14.36 -27.11 -27.78
N PRO A 704 -14.42 -26.26 -28.83
CA PRO A 704 -15.71 -25.85 -29.40
C PRO A 704 -16.48 -26.99 -30.09
N LEU A 705 -15.79 -27.97 -30.67
CA LEU A 705 -16.42 -29.12 -31.31
C LEU A 705 -16.79 -30.24 -30.34
N LEU A 706 -16.22 -30.26 -29.14
CA LEU A 706 -16.42 -31.32 -28.16
C LEU A 706 -17.91 -31.57 -27.81
N PRO A 707 -18.75 -30.55 -27.54
CA PRO A 707 -20.18 -30.77 -27.28
C PRO A 707 -20.90 -31.43 -28.47
N TYR A 708 -20.61 -30.98 -29.70
CA TYR A 708 -21.16 -31.57 -30.91
C TYR A 708 -20.72 -33.05 -31.09
N LEU A 709 -19.42 -33.33 -30.93
CA LEU A 709 -18.86 -34.69 -31.11
C LEU A 709 -19.36 -35.68 -30.07
N LEU A 710 -19.58 -35.24 -28.82
CA LEU A 710 -20.13 -36.08 -27.75
C LEU A 710 -21.62 -36.40 -27.98
N LEU A 711 -22.38 -35.50 -28.60
CA LEU A 711 -23.82 -35.64 -28.80
C LEU A 711 -24.22 -36.26 -30.15
N ALA A 712 -23.40 -36.10 -31.19
CA ALA A 712 -23.70 -36.60 -32.54
C ALA A 712 -24.00 -38.11 -32.61
N PRO A 713 -23.26 -39.01 -31.91
CA PRO A 713 -23.55 -40.45 -31.92
C PRO A 713 -24.90 -40.81 -31.30
N TYR A 714 -25.39 -39.97 -30.39
CA TYR A 714 -26.62 -40.20 -29.64
C TYR A 714 -27.80 -39.36 -30.15
N LYS A 715 -27.67 -38.67 -31.28
CA LYS A 715 -28.65 -37.70 -31.83
C LYS A 715 -30.10 -38.23 -31.84
N THR A 716 -30.30 -39.49 -32.20
CA THR A 716 -31.63 -40.14 -32.26
C THR A 716 -32.11 -40.68 -30.92
N GLN A 717 -31.22 -40.77 -29.92
CA GLN A 717 -31.47 -41.35 -28.59
C GLN A 717 -31.37 -40.31 -27.46
N LEU A 718 -31.19 -39.03 -27.78
CA LEU A 718 -31.08 -37.92 -26.81
C LEU A 718 -32.30 -37.80 -25.88
N GLN A 719 -33.44 -38.40 -26.21
CA GLN A 719 -34.62 -38.38 -25.34
C GLN A 719 -34.69 -39.54 -24.35
N THR A 720 -33.82 -40.56 -24.48
CA THR A 720 -33.80 -41.72 -23.59
C THR A 720 -33.33 -41.34 -22.19
N PRO A 721 -33.90 -41.92 -21.12
CA PRO A 721 -33.52 -41.62 -19.74
C PRO A 721 -32.04 -41.87 -19.45
N ALA A 722 -31.47 -42.92 -20.05
CA ALA A 722 -30.07 -43.30 -19.87
C ALA A 722 -29.08 -42.24 -20.39
N VAL A 723 -29.36 -41.65 -21.56
CA VAL A 723 -28.53 -40.59 -22.17
C VAL A 723 -28.70 -39.26 -21.43
N LYS A 724 -29.95 -38.94 -21.02
CA LYS A 724 -30.26 -37.72 -20.25
C LYS A 724 -29.53 -37.64 -18.91
N ILE A 725 -29.33 -38.77 -18.22
CA ILE A 725 -28.60 -38.80 -16.95
C ILE A 725 -27.09 -38.61 -17.16
N ARG A 726 -26.52 -39.19 -18.23
CA ARG A 726 -25.06 -39.17 -18.45
C ARG A 726 -24.53 -37.86 -19.05
N ILE A 727 -25.19 -37.35 -20.09
CA ILE A 727 -24.72 -36.19 -20.88
C ILE A 727 -25.79 -35.12 -21.09
N GLY A 728 -26.93 -35.24 -20.38
CA GLY A 728 -28.04 -34.31 -20.47
C GLY A 728 -27.71 -32.87 -20.07
N PHE A 729 -26.68 -32.66 -19.23
CA PHE A 729 -26.29 -31.31 -18.81
C PHE A 729 -25.92 -30.39 -19.99
N ILE A 730 -25.40 -30.95 -21.10
CA ILE A 730 -24.95 -30.20 -22.27
C ILE A 730 -26.13 -29.69 -23.11
N TYR A 731 -27.18 -30.50 -23.31
CA TYR A 731 -28.26 -30.18 -24.27
C TYR A 731 -29.65 -29.97 -23.63
N ARG A 732 -29.83 -30.23 -22.34
CA ARG A 732 -31.15 -30.19 -21.67
C ARG A 732 -31.81 -28.80 -21.76
N SER A 733 -31.00 -27.75 -21.73
CA SER A 733 -31.43 -26.35 -21.79
C SER A 733 -31.95 -25.92 -23.18
N TYR A 734 -31.61 -26.66 -24.24
CA TYR A 734 -31.92 -26.32 -25.64
C TYR A 734 -33.08 -27.13 -26.21
N LYS A 735 -33.78 -26.56 -27.20
CA LYS A 735 -34.85 -27.23 -27.96
C LYS A 735 -34.27 -28.43 -28.74
N PRO A 736 -35.08 -29.47 -29.04
CA PRO A 736 -34.60 -30.68 -29.72
C PRO A 736 -33.87 -30.42 -31.04
N ASP A 737 -34.25 -29.38 -31.79
CA ASP A 737 -33.64 -29.03 -33.08
C ASP A 737 -32.27 -28.33 -32.94
N PHE A 738 -31.95 -27.82 -31.75
CA PHE A 738 -30.75 -27.02 -31.44
C PHE A 738 -29.84 -27.71 -30.40
N TRP A 739 -29.79 -29.04 -30.42
CA TRP A 739 -29.00 -29.84 -29.47
C TRP A 739 -27.48 -29.54 -29.48
N TYR A 740 -26.96 -28.92 -30.53
CA TYR A 740 -25.55 -28.55 -30.71
C TYR A 740 -25.24 -27.09 -30.34
N TRP A 741 -26.22 -26.32 -29.84
CA TRP A 741 -26.08 -24.87 -29.69
C TRP A 741 -24.95 -24.44 -28.74
N ASP A 742 -24.56 -25.28 -27.79
CA ASP A 742 -23.43 -25.01 -26.89
C ASP A 742 -22.11 -24.85 -27.67
N SER A 743 -21.93 -25.63 -28.75
CA SER A 743 -20.81 -25.45 -29.70
C SER A 743 -20.85 -24.09 -30.41
N VAL A 744 -22.04 -23.56 -30.73
CA VAL A 744 -22.18 -22.24 -31.38
C VAL A 744 -21.72 -21.11 -30.43
N VAL A 745 -22.07 -21.22 -29.14
CA VAL A 745 -21.63 -20.27 -28.10
C VAL A 745 -20.12 -20.31 -27.91
N LEU A 746 -19.52 -21.50 -27.90
CA LEU A 746 -18.07 -21.66 -27.79
C LEU A 746 -17.32 -21.14 -29.02
N VAL A 747 -17.87 -21.34 -30.23
CA VAL A 747 -17.29 -20.77 -31.47
C VAL A 747 -17.32 -19.24 -31.43
N GLN A 748 -18.41 -18.63 -30.97
CA GLN A 748 -18.48 -17.17 -30.80
C GLN A 748 -17.44 -16.68 -29.78
N THR A 749 -17.28 -17.38 -28.66
CA THR A 749 -16.30 -17.05 -27.62
C THR A 749 -14.87 -17.16 -28.14
N LEU A 750 -14.58 -18.19 -28.94
CA LEU A 750 -13.29 -18.33 -29.62
C LEU A 750 -13.03 -17.19 -30.60
N ALA A 751 -14.04 -16.78 -31.38
CA ALA A 751 -13.90 -15.65 -32.31
C ALA A 751 -13.54 -14.35 -31.57
N LEU A 752 -14.13 -14.10 -30.40
CA LEU A 752 -13.79 -12.95 -29.54
C LEU A 752 -12.37 -13.04 -28.98
N ALA A 753 -11.96 -14.20 -28.47
CA ALA A 753 -10.60 -14.42 -27.99
C ALA A 753 -9.56 -14.28 -29.11
N THR A 754 -9.88 -14.77 -30.31
CA THR A 754 -9.05 -14.65 -31.51
C THR A 754 -8.92 -13.18 -31.92
N ALA A 755 -10.02 -12.43 -31.96
CA ALA A 755 -9.98 -11.00 -32.22
C ALA A 755 -9.14 -10.25 -31.18
N GLN A 756 -9.28 -10.58 -29.89
CA GLN A 756 -8.50 -9.97 -28.82
C GLN A 756 -6.99 -10.19 -28.97
N VAL A 757 -6.57 -11.38 -29.41
CA VAL A 757 -5.14 -11.72 -29.53
C VAL A 757 -4.56 -11.23 -30.85
N PHE A 758 -5.19 -11.55 -31.99
CA PHE A 758 -4.62 -11.27 -33.31
C PHE A 758 -4.87 -9.84 -33.80
N ALA A 759 -5.93 -9.17 -33.34
CA ALA A 759 -6.18 -7.78 -33.70
C ALA A 759 -5.36 -6.78 -32.84
N THR A 760 -4.53 -7.24 -31.90
CA THR A 760 -3.54 -6.40 -31.18
C THR A 760 -2.51 -5.77 -32.11
N ALA A 761 -2.27 -6.36 -33.29
CA ALA A 761 -1.43 -5.77 -34.33
C ALA A 761 -2.09 -4.55 -35.02
N LEU A 762 -3.37 -4.31 -34.78
CA LEU A 762 -4.12 -3.15 -35.24
C LEU A 762 -4.24 -2.13 -34.09
N ASN A 763 -4.53 -0.86 -34.41
CA ASN A 763 -4.83 0.14 -33.37
C ASN A 763 -6.01 -0.34 -32.49
N SER A 764 -5.96 -0.07 -31.18
CA SER A 764 -6.96 -0.43 -30.16
C SER A 764 -8.40 -0.13 -30.59
N TYR A 765 -8.62 0.94 -31.37
CA TYR A 765 -9.92 1.28 -31.96
C TYR A 765 -10.42 0.21 -32.95
N PHE A 766 -9.56 -0.28 -33.85
CA PHE A 766 -9.92 -1.32 -34.81
C PHE A 766 -10.10 -2.68 -34.14
N GLN A 767 -9.30 -3.01 -33.13
CA GLN A 767 -9.46 -4.22 -32.33
C GLN A 767 -10.86 -4.29 -31.69
N LEU A 768 -11.28 -3.23 -31.00
CA LEU A 768 -12.60 -3.17 -30.37
C LEU A 768 -13.75 -3.17 -31.40
N THR A 769 -13.54 -2.55 -32.56
CA THR A 769 -14.52 -2.58 -33.67
C THR A 769 -14.73 -3.99 -34.22
N VAL A 770 -13.66 -4.79 -34.38
CA VAL A 770 -13.78 -6.20 -34.81
C VAL A 770 -14.55 -7.03 -33.79
N MET A 771 -14.29 -6.82 -32.50
CA MET A 771 -15.04 -7.49 -31.42
C MET A 771 -16.53 -7.10 -31.43
N LEU A 772 -16.86 -5.82 -31.67
CA LEU A 772 -18.24 -5.35 -31.78
C LEU A 772 -18.98 -6.00 -32.96
N MET A 773 -18.32 -6.20 -34.10
CA MET A 773 -18.93 -6.93 -35.22
C MET A 773 -19.30 -8.38 -34.84
N ILE A 774 -18.43 -9.07 -34.10
CA ILE A 774 -18.68 -10.44 -33.63
C ILE A 774 -19.83 -10.48 -32.60
N LEU A 775 -19.86 -9.52 -31.67
CA LEU A 775 -20.96 -9.40 -30.69
C LEU A 775 -22.30 -9.09 -31.37
N MET A 776 -22.31 -8.24 -32.41
CA MET A 776 -23.52 -7.93 -33.17
C MET A 776 -24.07 -9.15 -33.92
N VAL A 777 -23.21 -9.98 -34.51
CA VAL A 777 -23.63 -11.23 -35.17
C VAL A 777 -24.32 -12.17 -34.16
N GLY A 778 -23.73 -12.35 -32.97
CA GLY A 778 -24.38 -13.13 -31.91
C GLY A 778 -25.69 -12.50 -31.41
N GLY A 779 -25.71 -11.16 -31.30
CA GLY A 779 -26.86 -10.37 -30.88
C GLY A 779 -28.06 -10.49 -31.81
N VAL A 780 -27.84 -10.77 -33.10
CA VAL A 780 -28.88 -11.06 -34.08
C VAL A 780 -29.22 -12.54 -34.13
N ALA A 781 -28.21 -13.42 -34.10
CA ALA A 781 -28.40 -14.86 -34.22
C ALA A 781 -29.21 -15.45 -33.06
N LEU A 782 -28.90 -15.07 -31.82
CA LEU A 782 -29.55 -15.62 -30.63
C LEU A 782 -31.07 -15.36 -30.56
N PRO A 783 -31.59 -14.14 -30.76
CA PRO A 783 -33.04 -13.88 -30.80
C PRO A 783 -33.72 -14.40 -32.07
N HIS A 784 -32.99 -14.59 -33.18
CA HIS A 784 -33.53 -15.16 -34.41
C HIS A 784 -33.80 -16.67 -34.29
N PHE A 785 -32.81 -17.44 -33.82
CA PHE A 785 -32.92 -18.90 -33.75
C PHE A 785 -33.64 -19.42 -32.49
N GLN A 786 -33.67 -18.64 -31.41
CA GLN A 786 -34.35 -18.97 -30.14
C GLN A 786 -34.12 -20.42 -29.66
N PRO A 787 -32.87 -20.81 -29.43
CA PRO A 787 -32.47 -22.20 -29.17
C PRO A 787 -32.90 -22.72 -27.79
N PHE A 788 -33.18 -21.85 -26.82
CA PHE A 788 -33.51 -22.27 -25.44
C PHE A 788 -34.95 -22.76 -25.31
N LYS A 789 -35.18 -23.80 -24.50
CA LYS A 789 -36.53 -24.29 -24.16
C LYS A 789 -37.29 -23.31 -23.27
N SER A 790 -36.60 -22.74 -22.28
CA SER A 790 -37.17 -21.76 -21.36
C SER A 790 -37.13 -20.36 -21.97
N SER A 791 -38.29 -19.73 -22.11
CA SER A 791 -38.41 -18.34 -22.57
C SER A 791 -37.70 -17.34 -21.65
N GLN A 792 -37.56 -17.67 -20.37
CA GLN A 792 -36.83 -16.84 -19.40
C GLN A 792 -35.32 -16.91 -19.64
N SER A 793 -34.77 -18.12 -19.82
CA SER A 793 -33.35 -18.33 -20.11
C SER A 793 -32.96 -17.69 -21.45
N GLN A 794 -33.83 -17.77 -22.46
CA GLN A 794 -33.67 -17.08 -23.74
C GLN A 794 -33.54 -15.55 -23.56
N ARG A 795 -34.43 -14.95 -22.76
CA ARG A 795 -34.45 -13.49 -22.56
C ARG A 795 -33.22 -12.98 -21.80
N VAL A 796 -32.78 -13.71 -20.76
CA VAL A 796 -31.59 -13.36 -19.98
C VAL A 796 -30.33 -13.34 -20.82
N GLN A 797 -30.20 -14.29 -21.76
CA GLN A 797 -29.02 -14.35 -22.62
C GLN A 797 -29.05 -13.29 -23.71
N VAL A 798 -30.21 -12.96 -24.27
CA VAL A 798 -30.36 -11.83 -25.18
C VAL A 798 -30.04 -10.51 -24.47
N LEU A 799 -30.53 -10.32 -23.23
CA LEU A 799 -30.23 -9.15 -22.40
C LEU A 799 -28.74 -9.07 -22.04
N GLY A 800 -28.10 -10.19 -21.69
CA GLY A 800 -26.67 -10.21 -21.37
C GLY A 800 -25.80 -9.85 -22.56
N LEU A 801 -26.11 -10.40 -23.73
CA LEU A 801 -25.39 -10.08 -24.95
C LEU A 801 -25.59 -8.61 -25.37
N PHE A 802 -26.77 -8.04 -25.14
CA PHE A 802 -27.02 -6.61 -25.29
C PHE A 802 -26.17 -5.77 -24.33
N THR A 803 -26.16 -6.11 -23.03
CA THR A 803 -25.38 -5.40 -22.01
C THR A 803 -23.89 -5.39 -22.33
N VAL A 804 -23.32 -6.53 -22.74
CA VAL A 804 -21.91 -6.63 -23.14
C VAL A 804 -21.64 -5.81 -24.41
N THR A 805 -22.53 -5.83 -25.40
CA THR A 805 -22.39 -5.04 -26.63
C THR A 805 -22.46 -3.53 -26.33
N ALA A 806 -23.38 -3.10 -25.46
CA ALA A 806 -23.50 -1.72 -25.03
C ALA A 806 -22.28 -1.26 -24.23
N THR A 807 -21.74 -2.13 -23.36
CA THR A 807 -20.53 -1.85 -22.58
C THR A 807 -19.30 -1.73 -23.48
N ALA A 808 -19.12 -2.65 -24.43
CA ALA A 808 -18.05 -2.56 -25.43
C ALA A 808 -18.17 -1.29 -26.29
N THR A 809 -19.39 -0.90 -26.66
CA THR A 809 -19.62 0.36 -27.41
C THR A 809 -19.30 1.59 -26.56
N GLY A 810 -19.72 1.61 -25.29
CA GLY A 810 -19.42 2.71 -24.36
C GLY A 810 -17.92 2.81 -24.03
N SER A 811 -17.20 1.69 -24.03
CA SER A 811 -15.76 1.69 -23.79
C SER A 811 -14.94 2.41 -24.88
N LEU A 812 -15.49 2.57 -26.09
CA LEU A 812 -14.86 3.37 -27.16
C LEU A 812 -14.66 4.84 -26.75
N TYR A 813 -15.51 5.39 -25.87
CA TYR A 813 -15.37 6.76 -25.38
C TYR A 813 -14.13 6.98 -24.50
N PHE A 814 -13.61 5.92 -23.88
CA PHE A 814 -12.43 5.98 -23.01
C PHE A 814 -11.10 5.81 -23.76
N LEU A 815 -11.13 5.47 -25.05
CA LEU A 815 -9.91 5.27 -25.86
C LEU A 815 -9.30 6.57 -26.41
N ASP A 816 -10.05 7.68 -26.47
CA ASP A 816 -9.57 9.00 -26.91
C ASP A 816 -10.18 10.12 -26.03
N SER A 817 -9.85 10.05 -24.73
CA SER A 817 -10.37 10.94 -23.68
C SER A 817 -10.04 12.43 -23.90
N GLY A 818 -9.02 12.74 -24.71
CA GLY A 818 -8.59 14.11 -25.00
C GLY A 818 -9.36 14.83 -26.10
N LYS A 819 -10.14 14.10 -26.94
CA LYS A 819 -10.79 14.69 -28.12
C LYS A 819 -12.31 14.47 -28.20
N VAL A 820 -12.85 13.48 -27.49
CA VAL A 820 -14.22 12.98 -27.75
C VAL A 820 -15.26 13.47 -26.73
N ALA A 821 -14.91 13.64 -25.45
CA ALA A 821 -15.85 14.05 -24.41
C ALA A 821 -15.17 14.82 -23.27
N SER A 822 -15.90 15.74 -22.62
CA SER A 822 -15.42 16.40 -21.40
C SER A 822 -15.32 15.42 -20.23
N HIS A 823 -14.53 15.74 -19.20
CA HIS A 823 -14.41 14.92 -17.98
C HIS A 823 -15.78 14.59 -17.35
N ALA A 824 -16.71 15.55 -17.35
CA ALA A 824 -18.08 15.33 -16.89
C ALA A 824 -18.84 14.33 -17.78
N GLY A 825 -18.62 14.35 -19.10
CA GLY A 825 -19.20 13.40 -20.04
C GLY A 825 -18.66 11.98 -19.86
N LEU A 826 -17.35 11.82 -19.67
CA LEU A 826 -16.72 10.52 -19.40
C LEU A 826 -17.21 9.92 -18.08
N ASN A 827 -17.32 10.73 -17.02
CA ASN A 827 -17.88 10.30 -15.73
C ASN A 827 -19.34 9.87 -15.86
N ALA A 828 -20.16 10.62 -16.62
CA ALA A 828 -21.56 10.25 -16.86
C ALA A 828 -21.70 8.93 -17.63
N VAL A 829 -20.88 8.71 -18.67
CA VAL A 829 -20.85 7.44 -19.41
C VAL A 829 -20.37 6.29 -18.52
N GLY A 830 -19.36 6.52 -17.68
CA GLY A 830 -18.85 5.53 -16.73
C GLY A 830 -19.92 5.09 -15.71
N ILE A 831 -20.61 6.05 -15.09
CA ILE A 831 -21.72 5.77 -14.17
C ILE A 831 -22.85 5.01 -14.88
N LEU A 832 -23.21 5.41 -16.11
CA LEU A 832 -24.25 4.74 -16.89
C LEU A 832 -23.88 3.28 -17.20
N LEU A 833 -22.64 3.01 -17.59
CA LEU A 833 -22.16 1.66 -17.87
C LEU A 833 -22.13 0.79 -16.61
N LEU A 834 -21.73 1.36 -15.47
CA LEU A 834 -21.74 0.68 -14.18
C LEU A 834 -23.18 0.31 -13.78
N LEU A 835 -24.12 1.26 -13.86
CA LEU A 835 -25.53 1.02 -13.56
C LEU A 835 -26.15 -0.05 -14.46
N LEU A 836 -25.81 -0.05 -15.75
CA LEU A 836 -26.29 -1.06 -16.72
C LEU A 836 -25.81 -2.47 -16.34
N ASN A 837 -24.53 -2.63 -16.00
CA ASN A 837 -23.96 -3.94 -15.63
C ASN A 837 -24.48 -4.42 -14.26
N VAL A 838 -24.58 -3.53 -13.27
CA VAL A 838 -25.15 -3.85 -11.95
C VAL A 838 -26.63 -4.24 -12.09
N ALA A 839 -27.42 -3.53 -12.90
CA ALA A 839 -28.82 -3.87 -13.13
C ALA A 839 -28.99 -5.26 -13.76
N TYR A 840 -28.12 -5.64 -14.70
CA TYR A 840 -28.11 -6.98 -15.28
C TYR A 840 -27.77 -8.07 -14.25
N LEU A 841 -26.75 -7.84 -13.41
CA LEU A 841 -26.36 -8.79 -12.35
C LEU A 841 -27.46 -8.95 -11.31
N LEU A 842 -28.12 -7.87 -10.89
CA LEU A 842 -29.25 -7.91 -9.97
C LEU A 842 -30.44 -8.70 -10.56
N LEU A 843 -30.73 -8.52 -11.85
CA LEU A 843 -31.77 -9.29 -12.54
C LEU A 843 -31.46 -10.81 -12.52
N VAL A 844 -30.20 -11.20 -12.79
CA VAL A 844 -29.77 -12.61 -12.77
C VAL A 844 -29.83 -13.17 -11.35
N ALA A 845 -29.34 -12.43 -10.35
CA ALA A 845 -29.39 -12.82 -8.95
C ALA A 845 -30.83 -13.04 -8.46
N LEU A 846 -31.75 -12.15 -8.85
CA LEU A 846 -33.17 -12.26 -8.51
C LEU A 846 -33.82 -13.48 -9.18
N LEU A 847 -33.48 -13.79 -10.43
CA LEU A 847 -33.94 -15.00 -11.11
C LEU A 847 -33.43 -16.28 -10.44
N LEU A 848 -32.17 -16.29 -10.00
CA LEU A 848 -31.59 -17.39 -9.24
C LEU A 848 -32.26 -17.54 -7.87
N ALA A 849 -32.57 -16.43 -7.18
CA ALA A 849 -33.29 -16.45 -5.91
C ALA A 849 -34.70 -17.01 -6.05
N VAL A 850 -35.43 -16.64 -7.11
CA VAL A 850 -36.76 -17.20 -7.42
C VAL A 850 -36.66 -18.70 -7.72
N ALA A 851 -35.68 -19.13 -8.52
CA ALA A 851 -35.46 -20.55 -8.83
C ALA A 851 -35.06 -21.36 -7.58
N ALA A 852 -34.22 -20.81 -6.71
CA ALA A 852 -33.84 -21.42 -5.44
C ALA A 852 -35.04 -21.53 -4.49
N GLY A 853 -35.92 -20.53 -4.47
CA GLY A 853 -37.18 -20.54 -3.72
C GLY A 853 -38.14 -21.63 -4.19
N GLU A 854 -38.28 -21.84 -5.51
CA GLU A 854 -39.09 -22.93 -6.06
C GLU A 854 -38.50 -24.32 -5.76
N PHE A 855 -37.17 -24.44 -5.81
CA PHE A 855 -36.48 -25.67 -5.42
C PHE A 855 -36.64 -25.98 -3.91
N ALA A 856 -36.53 -24.96 -3.06
CA ALA A 856 -36.81 -25.07 -1.63
C ALA A 856 -38.26 -25.48 -1.36
N LYS A 857 -39.24 -24.91 -2.10
CA LYS A 857 -40.67 -25.29 -2.03
C LYS A 857 -40.89 -26.77 -2.38
N ALA A 858 -40.13 -27.30 -3.34
CA ALA A 858 -40.23 -28.69 -3.80
C ALA A 858 -39.55 -29.72 -2.89
N HIS A 859 -38.62 -29.33 -2.00
CA HIS A 859 -37.87 -30.27 -1.15
C HIS A 859 -38.01 -30.06 0.37
N LEU A 860 -38.40 -28.86 0.84
CA LEU A 860 -38.46 -28.53 2.27
C LEU A 860 -39.88 -28.45 2.86
N GLY A 861 -40.94 -28.59 2.04
CA GLY A 861 -42.32 -28.53 2.50
C GLY A 861 -42.72 -27.18 3.15
N LYS A 862 -43.92 -27.11 3.76
CA LYS A 862 -44.64 -25.88 4.21
C LYS A 862 -43.92 -24.96 5.23
N ARG A 863 -42.63 -25.13 5.54
CA ARG A 863 -41.91 -24.31 6.55
C ARG A 863 -41.44 -22.93 6.06
N CYS A 864 -41.52 -22.62 4.77
CA CYS A 864 -41.08 -21.32 4.22
C CYS A 864 -42.19 -20.51 3.53
N SER A 865 -43.39 -20.40 4.10
CA SER A 865 -44.53 -19.71 3.44
C SER A 865 -44.29 -18.23 3.12
N LYS A 866 -43.55 -17.49 3.97
CA LYS A 866 -43.23 -16.07 3.75
C LYS A 866 -42.26 -15.82 2.58
N LEU A 867 -41.23 -16.65 2.44
CA LEU A 867 -40.29 -16.59 1.31
C LEU A 867 -40.99 -16.92 -0.02
N ILE A 868 -41.99 -17.83 0.02
CA ILE A 868 -42.77 -18.26 -1.14
C ILE A 868 -43.68 -17.12 -1.65
N THR A 869 -44.38 -16.40 -0.77
CA THR A 869 -45.26 -15.29 -1.17
C THR A 869 -44.48 -14.08 -1.68
N THR A 870 -43.31 -13.78 -1.11
CA THR A 870 -42.43 -12.72 -1.62
C THR A 870 -41.88 -13.07 -3.00
N ALA A 871 -41.46 -14.33 -3.23
CA ALA A 871 -40.99 -14.80 -4.53
C ALA A 871 -42.10 -14.77 -5.61
N GLU A 872 -43.35 -15.11 -5.27
CA GLU A 872 -44.49 -15.09 -6.20
C GLU A 872 -44.88 -13.65 -6.61
N ASN A 873 -44.87 -12.70 -5.68
CA ASN A 873 -45.13 -11.28 -5.98
C ASN A 873 -44.05 -10.67 -6.88
N ILE A 874 -42.78 -11.00 -6.61
CA ILE A 874 -41.64 -10.58 -7.45
C ILE A 874 -41.74 -11.22 -8.84
N LYS A 875 -42.08 -12.51 -8.92
CA LYS A 875 -42.29 -13.25 -10.17
C LYS A 875 -43.37 -12.61 -11.04
N HIS A 876 -44.52 -12.21 -10.46
CA HIS A 876 -45.59 -11.52 -11.19
C HIS A 876 -45.18 -10.13 -11.70
N ALA A 877 -44.52 -9.32 -10.86
CA ALA A 877 -44.03 -8.00 -11.26
C ALA A 877 -42.98 -8.10 -12.39
N MET A 878 -42.10 -9.09 -12.30
CA MET A 878 -41.04 -9.34 -13.28
C MET A 878 -41.60 -9.88 -14.61
N TYR A 879 -42.60 -10.79 -14.59
CA TYR A 879 -43.26 -11.23 -15.83
C TYR A 879 -44.01 -10.10 -16.53
N ALA A 880 -44.65 -9.21 -15.76
CA ALA A 880 -45.30 -8.02 -16.30
C ALA A 880 -44.29 -7.04 -16.93
N TRP A 881 -43.05 -6.99 -16.44
CA TRP A 881 -41.99 -6.17 -17.01
C TRP A 881 -41.36 -6.80 -18.26
N LEU A 882 -41.00 -8.10 -18.21
CA LEU A 882 -40.39 -8.83 -19.33
C LEU A 882 -41.30 -9.04 -20.55
N SER A 883 -42.63 -8.94 -20.39
CA SER A 883 -43.61 -9.14 -21.47
C SER A 883 -43.94 -7.86 -22.26
N LYS A 884 -43.69 -6.67 -21.71
CA LYS A 884 -44.05 -5.38 -22.31
C LYS A 884 -43.30 -5.01 -23.61
N PRO A 885 -42.00 -5.30 -23.80
CA PRO A 885 -41.28 -4.85 -25.00
C PRO A 885 -41.56 -5.69 -26.27
N PHE A 886 -41.99 -6.95 -26.13
CA PHE A 886 -42.08 -7.91 -27.25
C PHE A 886 -43.52 -8.23 -27.69
N ALA A 887 -44.55 -7.67 -27.04
CA ALA A 887 -45.96 -7.92 -27.40
C ALA A 887 -46.38 -7.32 -28.77
N ARG A 888 -45.51 -6.57 -29.46
CA ARG A 888 -45.83 -5.86 -30.70
C ARG A 888 -45.48 -6.56 -32.00
N GLN A 889 -44.92 -7.79 -31.99
CA GLN A 889 -44.35 -8.38 -33.21
C GLN A 889 -45.01 -9.65 -33.79
N TYR A 890 -46.28 -9.96 -33.46
CA TYR A 890 -47.03 -11.02 -34.16
C TYR A 890 -48.49 -10.62 -34.45
N PRO A 891 -48.93 -10.54 -35.73
CA PRO A 891 -50.30 -10.20 -36.09
C PRO A 891 -51.12 -11.48 -36.36
N HIS A 892 -51.54 -12.18 -35.31
CA HIS A 892 -52.65 -13.14 -35.43
C HIS A 892 -53.58 -12.98 -34.23
N ARG A 893 -54.48 -11.99 -34.35
CA ARG A 893 -55.41 -11.55 -33.31
C ARG A 893 -56.52 -12.56 -32.99
N GLU A 894 -56.68 -13.62 -33.79
CA GLU A 894 -57.75 -14.61 -33.62
C GLU A 894 -57.32 -15.87 -32.82
N LEU A 895 -56.04 -16.23 -32.77
CA LEU A 895 -55.55 -17.35 -31.95
C LEU A 895 -55.36 -16.98 -30.47
N ALA A 896 -55.08 -15.70 -30.17
CA ALA A 896 -54.92 -15.23 -28.79
C ALA A 896 -56.25 -15.21 -28.01
N LEU A 897 -57.37 -14.90 -28.67
CA LEU A 897 -58.71 -14.95 -28.06
C LEU A 897 -59.21 -16.39 -27.84
N ALA A 898 -58.80 -17.33 -28.71
CA ALA A 898 -59.09 -18.75 -28.51
C ALA A 898 -58.21 -19.40 -27.41
N ALA A 899 -56.96 -18.94 -27.25
CA ALA A 899 -56.06 -19.38 -26.18
C ALA A 899 -56.47 -18.81 -24.80
N GLN A 900 -57.00 -17.59 -24.76
CA GLN A 900 -57.44 -16.98 -23.49
C GLN A 900 -58.72 -17.65 -22.96
N ASN A 901 -59.68 -17.95 -23.83
CA ASN A 901 -60.90 -18.66 -23.44
C ASN A 901 -60.69 -20.15 -23.09
N SER A 902 -59.61 -20.79 -23.56
CA SER A 902 -59.27 -22.17 -23.18
C SER A 902 -58.46 -22.27 -21.89
N VAL A 903 -57.71 -21.21 -21.56
CA VAL A 903 -57.01 -21.09 -20.27
C VAL A 903 -58.01 -20.79 -19.14
N ASP A 904 -59.00 -19.92 -19.37
CA ASP A 904 -60.03 -19.64 -18.36
C ASP A 904 -60.97 -20.84 -18.11
N ALA A 905 -61.14 -21.74 -19.10
CA ALA A 905 -61.87 -23.00 -18.93
C ALA A 905 -61.05 -24.08 -18.19
N ALA A 906 -59.71 -24.10 -18.34
CA ALA A 906 -58.84 -25.04 -17.66
C ALA A 906 -58.63 -24.69 -16.16
N PHE A 907 -58.73 -23.40 -15.79
CA PHE A 907 -58.66 -22.95 -14.40
C PHE A 907 -59.95 -23.17 -13.57
N ALA A 908 -61.07 -23.54 -14.21
CA ALA A 908 -62.29 -23.90 -13.50
C ALA A 908 -62.31 -25.37 -12.99
N ASP A 909 -61.52 -26.27 -13.60
CA ASP A 909 -61.47 -27.70 -13.24
C ASP A 909 -60.38 -28.05 -12.21
N GLU A 910 -59.42 -27.17 -11.93
CA GLU A 910 -58.34 -27.40 -10.95
C GLU A 910 -58.70 -26.95 -9.51
N ALA A 911 -59.95 -26.51 -9.27
CA ALA A 911 -60.48 -26.19 -7.94
C ALA A 911 -61.28 -27.35 -7.29
N GLN A 912 -61.25 -28.56 -7.85
CA GLN A 912 -61.95 -29.75 -7.32
C GLN A 912 -61.08 -31.04 -7.16
N LEU A 913 -59.75 -30.95 -7.10
CA LEU A 913 -58.89 -32.09 -6.73
C LEU A 913 -57.82 -31.72 -5.68
#